data_AF-A0A6N3C5W2-F1
#
_entry.id   AF-A0A6N3C5W2-F1
#
_cell.length_a   1.000
_cell.length_b   1.000
_cell.length_c   1.000
_cell.angle_alpha   90.00
_cell.angle_beta   90.00
_cell.angle_gamma   90.00
#
_symmetry.space_group_name_H-M   'P 1'
#
loop_
_entity.id
_entity.type
_entity.pdbx_description
1 polymer ?
#
loop_
_entity_poly.entity_id
_entity_poly.type
_entity_poly.pdbx_seq_one_letter_code
_entity_poly.pdbx_strand_id
1 'polypeptide(L)'
;MKKKQLFSLRKLTVGIASVSLGTVVFLSGAQAVDAQANAQDATTITQNAYNVVNNLPNISDKTKDAYIAKITAAAGNNKLTDVEGIVNSAKAEDAQVATAKKVAAEQDAKAVNQQVELAKKVAIETAKKDHAQKIANAKAEIYKLENLSNFTKARYSAKITKAATDEIAGLVQNAKAEDAKIATAKNAGKEQAKADTAAKDKAVKALNQKTADAYQVINSLKNITDKQQLSFLHQVEVDSGTNNGERIDAIVADAKQLDAQFAYDKEQKAKAEQKAARELNTLTQVAYNTVNGLHNLTDQQKDAFNKQILQDSGNNNGHNINNIVANAKALDEQNGNAKHAREAGASTVEQKDKAVRELNTLTSVAYNTVNNLPNLTDAQKDDFNHQILVDSGNNNGQKINDIVAAAKQKDAESAQAKHVREAAANTNLPADVAKKVKAAHNTVEALKNLKPEQKAAAHRKLNEVARTDAKAIDTVVAQAKELNANQAPGNNERAKQKIETAQKAHAQRIANAQAEVNRLKNVSKNTKAEYNEKISRAATDEIPALVKEVKALDAAKQPAIAKKEIAAAQKAHAEQIKESQALVNKLENLSKEAKDEYNSRIAKAATNEVEAIVNEAQAEDTHAATAKKEITAAKNAHEAEIAQAQAVAKQKIETAQKAHAQLLADAQALVNKLENLSKEAKDEYNSRIAKAATDEVEAIVNEAQAEDAHAAAAKKEITTAQKAHAKQIADAQALVNKLDKLSKDAKASYNQQIAQAATDEVAAIVQKAQAENAKQAPVNKEVKPAQKATTTPGQANKAGQTTTAQNNGKVVTGQKAAQKAGQTTATTNKAAAQQKAKDAKKQLPATGEQDQVLFGLLSGSLFASAGTLFLLNARRRKENE
;
A
#
# COMPACT_ATOMS: atom_id res chain seq x y z
N MET A 1 -46.11 -2.96 28.92
CA MET A 1 -47.52 -3.39 29.05
C MET A 1 -48.42 -2.16 29.15
N LYS A 2 -49.52 -2.05 28.38
CA LYS A 2 -50.65 -1.12 28.63
C LYS A 2 -51.95 -1.81 28.19
N LYS A 3 -53.05 -1.57 28.90
CA LYS A 3 -54.32 -2.34 28.77
C LYS A 3 -55.02 -2.03 27.45
N LYS A 4 -55.36 -3.07 26.67
CA LYS A 4 -56.37 -2.97 25.58
C LYS A 4 -57.75 -3.26 26.19
N GLN A 5 -58.70 -2.35 26.05
CA GLN A 5 -60.12 -2.69 26.18
C GLN A 5 -60.66 -3.07 24.80
N LEU A 6 -61.37 -4.20 24.72
CA LEU A 6 -62.08 -4.60 23.51
C LEU A 6 -63.48 -3.98 23.55
N PHE A 7 -63.78 -3.08 22.61
CA PHE A 7 -65.16 -2.72 22.32
C PHE A 7 -65.79 -3.78 21.40
N SER A 8 -66.88 -4.38 21.85
CA SER A 8 -67.59 -5.42 21.11
C SER A 8 -68.51 -4.81 20.05
N LEU A 9 -68.29 -5.15 18.77
CA LEU A 9 -69.28 -4.88 17.73
C LEU A 9 -70.46 -5.86 17.90
N ARG A 10 -71.51 -5.41 18.60
CA ARG A 10 -72.83 -6.05 18.49
C ARG A 10 -73.33 -5.86 17.06
N LYS A 11 -73.54 -6.96 16.33
CA LYS A 11 -74.20 -6.93 15.02
C LYS A 11 -75.63 -6.42 15.20
N LEU A 12 -75.97 -5.28 14.60
CA LEU A 12 -77.34 -4.76 14.60
C LEU A 12 -78.13 -5.43 13.46
N THR A 13 -78.66 -6.62 13.71
CA THR A 13 -79.61 -7.29 12.83
C THR A 13 -80.96 -6.57 12.89
N VAL A 14 -81.18 -5.61 12.00
CA VAL A 14 -82.49 -4.98 11.80
C VAL A 14 -83.37 -5.97 11.01
N GLY A 15 -84.14 -6.78 11.73
CA GLY A 15 -85.11 -7.69 11.13
C GLY A 15 -86.25 -6.90 10.50
N ILE A 16 -86.38 -6.96 9.17
CA ILE A 16 -87.53 -6.41 8.45
C ILE A 16 -88.70 -7.37 8.69
N ALA A 17 -89.47 -7.11 9.74
CA ALA A 17 -90.73 -7.83 9.99
C ALA A 17 -91.72 -7.51 8.87
N SER A 18 -92.04 -8.50 8.05
CA SER A 18 -93.02 -8.38 6.98
C SER A 18 -94.42 -8.23 7.58
N VAL A 19 -94.91 -6.99 7.69
CA VAL A 19 -96.33 -6.73 7.96
C VAL A 19 -97.12 -7.18 6.73
N SER A 20 -97.72 -8.36 6.82
CA SER A 20 -98.62 -8.89 5.80
C SER A 20 -99.81 -7.94 5.60
N LEU A 21 -99.98 -7.42 4.38
CA LEU A 21 -101.22 -6.74 4.01
C LEU A 21 -102.33 -7.79 3.98
N GLY A 22 -103.04 -7.91 5.11
CA GLY A 22 -104.23 -8.73 5.20
C GLY A 22 -105.32 -8.17 4.28
N THR A 23 -105.64 -8.89 3.22
CA THR A 23 -106.76 -8.58 2.32
C THR A 23 -108.08 -8.71 3.08
N VAL A 24 -108.61 -7.57 3.55
CA VAL A 24 -109.98 -7.51 4.09
C VAL A 24 -110.95 -7.79 2.95
N VAL A 25 -111.49 -9.01 2.93
CA VAL A 25 -112.47 -9.46 1.94
C VAL A 25 -113.81 -8.76 2.20
N PHE A 26 -114.14 -7.77 1.37
CA PHE A 26 -115.51 -7.25 1.31
C PHE A 26 -116.43 -8.28 0.63
N LEU A 27 -116.95 -9.21 1.43
CA LEU A 27 -118.11 -10.02 1.07
C LEU A 27 -119.37 -9.14 1.07
N SER A 28 -119.78 -8.71 -0.11
CA SER A 28 -121.15 -8.24 -0.37
C SER A 28 -121.68 -9.00 -1.59
N GLY A 29 -122.23 -10.19 -1.36
CA GLY A 29 -122.89 -10.96 -2.41
C GLY A 29 -124.13 -10.25 -2.91
N ALA A 30 -124.44 -10.42 -4.20
CA ALA A 30 -125.70 -9.94 -4.75
C ALA A 30 -126.86 -10.76 -4.17
N GLN A 31 -127.79 -10.10 -3.50
CA GLN A 31 -129.17 -10.56 -3.38
C GLN A 31 -130.06 -9.53 -4.06
N ALA A 32 -130.72 -9.96 -5.14
CA ALA A 32 -131.97 -9.34 -5.52
C ALA A 32 -132.98 -9.65 -4.40
N VAL A 33 -133.69 -8.62 -3.93
CA VAL A 33 -134.86 -8.78 -3.06
C VAL A 33 -136.02 -8.20 -3.83
N ASP A 34 -136.93 -9.07 -4.26
CA ASP A 34 -138.13 -8.67 -4.99
C ASP A 34 -139.04 -7.76 -4.17
N ALA A 35 -139.85 -6.97 -4.87
CA ALA A 35 -140.80 -6.04 -4.26
C ALA A 35 -142.00 -6.78 -3.64
N GLN A 36 -141.82 -7.30 -2.41
CA GLN A 36 -142.93 -7.77 -1.55
C GLN A 36 -143.26 -6.67 -0.53
N ALA A 37 -144.39 -5.98 -0.72
CA ALA A 37 -144.75 -4.82 0.09
C ALA A 37 -145.11 -5.18 1.54
N ASN A 38 -144.19 -4.94 2.47
CA ASN A 38 -144.49 -4.73 3.89
C ASN A 38 -144.22 -3.26 4.21
N ALA A 39 -145.27 -2.52 4.58
CA ALA A 39 -145.14 -1.11 4.95
C ALA A 39 -144.38 -0.99 6.28
N GLN A 40 -143.08 -0.69 6.23
CA GLN A 40 -142.34 -0.29 7.41
C GLN A 40 -142.92 1.03 7.93
N ASP A 41 -143.29 1.06 9.21
CA ASP A 41 -143.76 2.28 9.85
C ASP A 41 -142.68 3.38 9.78
N ALA A 42 -143.12 4.63 9.63
CA ALA A 42 -142.27 5.81 9.46
C ALA A 42 -141.24 5.94 10.61
N THR A 43 -141.62 5.56 11.83
CA THR A 43 -140.74 5.52 13.00
C THR A 43 -139.54 4.61 12.77
N THR A 44 -139.76 3.41 12.22
CA THR A 44 -138.71 2.38 12.00
C THR A 44 -137.71 2.82 10.94
N ILE A 45 -138.18 3.36 9.82
CA ILE A 45 -137.32 3.89 8.74
C ILE A 45 -136.44 5.02 9.29
N THR A 46 -137.04 5.96 10.02
CA THR A 46 -136.36 7.12 10.59
C THR A 46 -135.30 6.72 11.63
N GLN A 47 -135.63 5.78 12.51
CA GLN A 47 -134.72 5.32 13.57
C GLN A 47 -133.55 4.51 13.00
N ASN A 48 -133.78 3.70 11.96
CA ASN A 48 -132.71 3.03 11.20
C ASN A 48 -131.82 4.04 10.46
N ALA A 49 -132.41 5.07 9.84
CA ALA A 49 -131.66 6.14 9.17
C ALA A 49 -130.74 6.90 10.14
N TYR A 50 -131.21 7.23 11.35
CA TYR A 50 -130.38 7.80 12.40
C TYR A 50 -129.23 6.87 12.82
N ASN A 51 -129.54 5.59 13.07
CA ASN A 51 -128.53 4.60 13.44
C ASN A 51 -127.45 4.42 12.37
N VAL A 52 -127.81 4.47 11.09
CA VAL A 52 -126.83 4.41 9.98
C VAL A 52 -125.95 5.64 9.96
N VAL A 53 -126.51 6.86 10.03
CA VAL A 53 -125.73 8.10 9.96
C VAL A 53 -124.81 8.29 11.17
N ASN A 54 -125.28 7.97 12.38
CA ASN A 54 -124.49 8.12 13.61
C ASN A 54 -123.23 7.22 13.60
N ASN A 55 -123.35 6.02 13.02
CA ASN A 55 -122.28 5.02 12.92
C ASN A 55 -121.35 5.21 11.70
N LEU A 56 -121.51 6.27 10.89
CA LEU A 56 -120.56 6.61 9.82
C LEU A 56 -119.21 7.03 10.44
N PRO A 57 -118.08 6.32 10.15
CA PRO A 57 -116.85 6.46 10.93
C PRO A 57 -115.89 7.55 10.41
N ASN A 58 -116.12 8.13 9.23
CA ASN A 58 -115.20 9.09 8.61
C ASN A 58 -115.69 10.54 8.67
N ILE A 59 -116.99 10.80 8.53
CA ILE A 59 -117.57 12.15 8.67
C ILE A 59 -117.54 12.65 10.12
N SER A 60 -117.50 13.98 10.30
CA SER A 60 -117.51 14.60 11.64
C SER A 60 -118.88 14.50 12.30
N ASP A 61 -118.95 14.54 13.63
CA ASP A 61 -120.25 14.48 14.33
C ASP A 61 -121.14 15.68 13.98
N LYS A 62 -120.58 16.87 13.78
CA LYS A 62 -121.31 18.03 13.22
C LYS A 62 -121.89 17.77 11.82
N THR A 63 -121.22 16.96 10.99
CA THR A 63 -121.73 16.50 9.70
C THR A 63 -122.89 15.52 9.91
N LYS A 64 -122.74 14.57 10.84
CA LYS A 64 -123.80 13.62 11.22
C LYS A 64 -125.03 14.37 11.71
N ASP A 65 -124.90 15.27 12.68
CA ASP A 65 -125.98 16.12 13.21
C ASP A 65 -126.74 16.85 12.10
N ALA A 66 -126.03 17.39 11.11
CA ALA A 66 -126.64 18.05 9.95
C ALA A 66 -127.39 17.08 9.01
N TYR A 67 -126.98 15.82 8.93
CA TYR A 67 -127.72 14.76 8.23
C TYR A 67 -128.89 14.19 9.05
N ILE A 68 -128.72 14.02 10.37
CA ILE A 68 -129.77 13.66 11.32
C ILE A 68 -130.91 14.69 11.26
N ALA A 69 -130.59 15.98 11.34
CA ALA A 69 -131.59 17.05 11.25
C ALA A 69 -132.36 17.06 9.90
N LYS A 70 -131.68 16.74 8.79
CA LYS A 70 -132.34 16.55 7.48
C LYS A 70 -133.29 15.35 7.49
N ILE A 71 -132.89 14.23 8.10
CA ILE A 71 -133.73 13.04 8.27
C ILE A 71 -134.95 13.38 9.14
N THR A 72 -134.78 14.09 10.26
CA THR A 72 -135.87 14.55 11.13
C THR A 72 -136.87 15.42 10.35
N ALA A 73 -136.38 16.36 9.56
CA ALA A 73 -137.22 17.23 8.74
C ALA A 73 -137.94 16.47 7.60
N ALA A 74 -137.30 15.49 6.96
CA ALA A 74 -137.94 14.67 5.94
C ALA A 74 -139.03 13.75 6.52
N ALA A 75 -138.74 13.10 7.66
CA ALA A 75 -139.69 12.26 8.38
C ALA A 75 -140.90 13.04 8.89
N GLY A 76 -140.69 14.21 9.50
CA GLY A 76 -141.77 15.09 10.00
C GLY A 76 -142.68 15.65 8.89
N ASN A 77 -142.21 15.68 7.64
CA ASN A 77 -143.01 16.05 6.46
C ASN A 77 -143.55 14.83 5.69
N ASN A 78 -143.49 13.64 6.30
CA ASN A 78 -143.97 12.36 5.74
C ASN A 78 -143.33 11.95 4.39
N LYS A 79 -142.09 12.40 4.12
CA LYS A 79 -141.34 12.12 2.88
C LYS A 79 -140.28 11.04 3.09
N LEU A 80 -140.73 9.80 3.24
CA LEU A 80 -139.85 8.66 3.55
C LEU A 80 -138.86 8.33 2.42
N THR A 81 -139.18 8.63 1.15
CA THR A 81 -138.25 8.52 0.01
C THR A 81 -137.02 9.41 0.17
N ASP A 82 -137.21 10.61 0.73
CA ASP A 82 -136.15 11.60 0.85
C ASP A 82 -135.15 11.18 1.93
N VAL A 83 -135.62 10.49 2.99
CA VAL A 83 -134.79 9.92 4.06
C VAL A 83 -133.73 8.96 3.52
N GLU A 84 -134.09 8.05 2.60
CA GLU A 84 -133.13 7.12 2.01
C GLU A 84 -132.09 7.85 1.13
N GLY A 85 -132.52 8.84 0.33
CA GLY A 85 -131.61 9.70 -0.44
C GLY A 85 -130.64 10.48 0.45
N ILE A 86 -131.09 10.97 1.60
CA ILE A 86 -130.27 11.67 2.60
C ILE A 86 -129.25 10.71 3.24
N VAL A 87 -129.65 9.49 3.62
CA VAL A 87 -128.75 8.46 4.16
C VAL A 87 -127.69 8.04 3.14
N ASN A 88 -128.06 7.83 1.88
CA ASN A 88 -127.12 7.46 0.83
C ASN A 88 -126.17 8.61 0.46
N SER A 89 -126.62 9.87 0.58
CA SER A 89 -125.75 11.04 0.49
C SER A 89 -124.71 11.07 1.62
N ALA A 90 -125.11 10.79 2.87
CA ALA A 90 -124.19 10.74 4.01
C ALA A 90 -123.14 9.63 3.86
N LYS A 91 -123.54 8.43 3.39
CA LYS A 91 -122.60 7.33 3.05
C LYS A 91 -121.61 7.74 1.95
N ALA A 92 -122.06 8.48 0.95
CA ALA A 92 -121.21 8.95 -0.15
C ALA A 92 -120.19 10.00 0.32
N GLU A 93 -120.56 10.90 1.23
CA GLU A 93 -119.63 11.83 1.86
C GLU A 93 -118.62 11.08 2.76
N ASP A 94 -119.06 10.08 3.52
CA ASP A 94 -118.19 9.24 4.35
C ASP A 94 -117.12 8.50 3.52
N ALA A 95 -117.53 7.88 2.40
CA ALA A 95 -116.61 7.24 1.47
C ALA A 95 -115.63 8.22 0.80
N GLN A 96 -116.05 9.46 0.52
CA GLN A 96 -115.17 10.51 0.02
C GLN A 96 -114.15 10.94 1.09
N VAL A 97 -114.58 11.16 2.34
CA VAL A 97 -113.69 11.52 3.46
C VAL A 97 -112.73 10.38 3.80
N ALA A 98 -113.17 9.12 3.74
CA ALA A 98 -112.30 7.94 3.88
C ALA A 98 -111.20 7.92 2.80
N THR A 99 -111.58 8.18 1.55
CA THR A 99 -110.66 8.25 0.41
C THR A 99 -109.67 9.42 0.57
N ALA A 100 -110.14 10.60 0.96
CA ALA A 100 -109.30 11.77 1.21
C ALA A 100 -108.29 11.53 2.35
N LYS A 101 -108.73 10.94 3.48
CA LYS A 101 -107.85 10.53 4.60
C LYS A 101 -106.77 9.55 4.14
N LYS A 102 -107.11 8.55 3.31
CA LYS A 102 -106.14 7.61 2.75
C LYS A 102 -105.12 8.31 1.82
N VAL A 103 -105.58 9.17 0.92
CA VAL A 103 -104.70 9.91 0.00
C VAL A 103 -103.76 10.85 0.76
N ALA A 104 -104.23 11.52 1.81
CA ALA A 104 -103.38 12.35 2.68
C ALA A 104 -102.28 11.50 3.35
N ALA A 105 -102.65 10.41 4.03
CA ALA A 105 -101.69 9.52 4.69
C ALA A 105 -100.67 8.90 3.70
N GLU A 106 -101.09 8.59 2.47
CA GLU A 106 -100.18 8.17 1.41
C GLU A 106 -99.23 9.28 0.92
N GLN A 107 -99.65 10.56 0.91
CA GLN A 107 -98.78 11.68 0.57
C GLN A 107 -97.79 11.99 1.70
N ASP A 108 -98.23 11.98 2.96
CA ASP A 108 -97.36 12.15 4.13
C ASP A 108 -96.28 11.08 4.19
N ALA A 109 -96.63 9.80 3.97
CA ALA A 109 -95.67 8.70 3.89
C ALA A 109 -94.65 8.88 2.75
N LYS A 110 -95.09 9.40 1.58
CA LYS A 110 -94.22 9.71 0.44
C LYS A 110 -93.28 10.89 0.76
N ALA A 111 -93.78 11.94 1.43
CA ALA A 111 -93.00 13.10 1.85
C ALA A 111 -91.91 12.74 2.88
N VAL A 112 -92.27 11.99 3.93
CA VAL A 112 -91.32 11.50 4.94
C VAL A 112 -90.25 10.62 4.30
N ASN A 113 -90.60 9.71 3.40
CA ASN A 113 -89.63 8.86 2.72
C ASN A 113 -88.67 9.66 1.80
N GLN A 114 -89.17 10.67 1.09
CA GLN A 114 -88.31 11.59 0.32
C GLN A 114 -87.35 12.36 1.24
N GLN A 115 -87.82 12.86 2.39
CA GLN A 115 -87.00 13.59 3.35
C GLN A 115 -85.89 12.70 3.96
N VAL A 116 -86.20 11.43 4.24
CA VAL A 116 -85.21 10.42 4.68
C VAL A 116 -84.16 10.14 3.60
N GLU A 117 -84.55 9.98 2.34
CA GLU A 117 -83.58 9.78 1.24
C GLU A 117 -82.71 11.02 0.95
N LEU A 118 -83.27 12.23 1.09
CA LEU A 118 -82.50 13.47 1.04
C LEU A 118 -81.49 13.55 2.19
N ALA A 119 -81.90 13.23 3.43
CA ALA A 119 -81.01 13.20 4.58
C ALA A 119 -79.87 12.18 4.41
N LYS A 120 -80.15 10.98 3.88
CA LYS A 120 -79.11 9.98 3.52
C LYS A 120 -78.13 10.53 2.49
N LYS A 121 -78.61 11.18 1.42
CA LYS A 121 -77.75 11.78 0.39
C LYS A 121 -76.84 12.86 0.96
N VAL A 122 -77.39 13.78 1.78
CA VAL A 122 -76.63 14.85 2.44
C VAL A 122 -75.58 14.28 3.40
N ALA A 123 -75.90 13.24 4.17
CA ALA A 123 -74.95 12.55 5.04
C ALA A 123 -73.80 11.89 4.26
N ILE A 124 -74.11 11.24 3.13
CA ILE A 124 -73.13 10.60 2.25
C ILE A 124 -72.22 11.65 1.57
N GLU A 125 -72.75 12.78 1.09
CA GLU A 125 -71.94 13.87 0.56
C GLU A 125 -71.04 14.49 1.64
N THR A 126 -71.57 14.72 2.83
CA THR A 126 -70.80 15.28 3.96
C THR A 126 -69.64 14.36 4.33
N ALA A 127 -69.88 13.05 4.41
CA ALA A 127 -68.83 12.07 4.68
C ALA A 127 -67.78 12.00 3.55
N LYS A 128 -68.20 12.08 2.27
CA LYS A 128 -67.27 12.16 1.12
C LYS A 128 -66.41 13.42 1.17
N LYS A 129 -66.99 14.57 1.53
CA LYS A 129 -66.31 15.86 1.62
C LYS A 129 -65.29 15.89 2.76
N ASP A 130 -65.65 15.37 3.94
CA ASP A 130 -64.74 15.20 5.08
C ASP A 130 -63.58 14.24 4.75
N HIS A 131 -63.86 13.09 4.12
CA HIS A 131 -62.83 12.16 3.66
C HIS A 131 -61.86 12.79 2.64
N ALA A 132 -62.39 13.52 1.64
CA ALA A 132 -61.58 14.25 0.67
C ALA A 132 -60.72 15.34 1.34
N GLN A 133 -61.26 16.08 2.32
CA GLN A 133 -60.50 17.07 3.08
C GLN A 133 -59.38 16.43 3.91
N LYS A 134 -59.63 15.26 4.52
CA LYS A 134 -58.62 14.49 5.24
C LYS A 134 -57.49 14.00 4.33
N ILE A 135 -57.81 13.54 3.11
CA ILE A 135 -56.81 13.22 2.08
C ILE A 135 -55.98 14.45 1.70
N ALA A 136 -56.63 15.60 1.47
CA ALA A 136 -55.93 16.85 1.10
C ALA A 136 -54.98 17.33 2.22
N ASN A 137 -55.47 17.38 3.46
CA ASN A 137 -54.67 17.78 4.62
C ASN A 137 -53.48 16.83 4.85
N ALA A 138 -53.72 15.51 4.77
CA ALA A 138 -52.67 14.51 4.94
C ALA A 138 -51.59 14.61 3.84
N LYS A 139 -51.97 14.82 2.58
CA LYS A 139 -51.00 15.09 1.49
C LYS A 139 -50.17 16.33 1.78
N ALA A 140 -50.81 17.44 2.17
CA ALA A 140 -50.09 18.68 2.53
C ALA A 140 -49.10 18.46 3.69
N GLU A 141 -49.41 17.56 4.62
CA GLU A 141 -48.49 17.20 5.71
C GLU A 141 -47.31 16.33 5.23
N ILE A 142 -47.52 15.39 4.29
CA ILE A 142 -46.44 14.61 3.65
C ILE A 142 -45.45 15.53 2.91
N TYR A 143 -45.95 16.53 2.16
CA TYR A 143 -45.08 17.39 1.36
C TYR A 143 -44.18 18.32 2.20
N LYS A 144 -44.59 18.64 3.44
CA LYS A 144 -43.80 19.43 4.41
C LYS A 144 -42.59 18.70 5.01
N LEU A 145 -42.49 17.37 4.87
CA LEU A 145 -41.40 16.59 5.45
C LEU A 145 -40.09 16.82 4.67
N GLU A 146 -39.04 17.35 5.29
CA GLU A 146 -37.90 17.94 4.57
C GLU A 146 -36.86 16.92 4.05
N ASN A 147 -36.82 15.72 4.61
CA ASN A 147 -35.79 14.72 4.33
C ASN A 147 -36.28 13.60 3.40
N LEU A 148 -37.59 13.38 3.30
CA LEU A 148 -38.19 12.50 2.29
C LEU A 148 -37.97 13.03 0.86
N SER A 149 -37.53 12.15 -0.03
CA SER A 149 -37.45 12.45 -1.47
C SER A 149 -38.82 12.74 -2.07
N ASN A 150 -38.86 13.52 -3.16
CA ASN A 150 -40.10 13.79 -3.91
C ASN A 150 -40.79 12.50 -4.39
N PHE A 151 -40.02 11.46 -4.72
CA PHE A 151 -40.55 10.13 -5.06
C PHE A 151 -41.21 9.46 -3.85
N THR A 152 -40.60 9.52 -2.67
CA THR A 152 -41.17 8.96 -1.42
C THR A 152 -42.44 9.71 -1.01
N LYS A 153 -42.44 11.05 -1.13
CA LYS A 153 -43.63 11.92 -0.91
C LYS A 153 -44.78 11.56 -1.86
N ALA A 154 -44.49 11.39 -3.14
CA ALA A 154 -45.47 10.94 -4.14
C ALA A 154 -46.02 9.54 -3.80
N ARG A 155 -45.15 8.61 -3.40
CA ARG A 155 -45.54 7.23 -3.01
C ARG A 155 -46.48 7.21 -1.80
N TYR A 156 -46.22 7.99 -0.75
CA TYR A 156 -47.15 8.12 0.38
C TYR A 156 -48.44 8.85 0.00
N SER A 157 -48.36 9.91 -0.82
CA SER A 157 -49.54 10.63 -1.31
C SER A 157 -50.46 9.75 -2.16
N ALA A 158 -49.89 8.85 -2.98
CA ALA A 158 -50.62 7.87 -3.76
C ALA A 158 -51.32 6.82 -2.88
N LYS A 159 -50.67 6.35 -1.79
CA LYS A 159 -51.31 5.48 -0.79
C LYS A 159 -52.48 6.19 -0.09
N ILE A 160 -52.25 7.41 0.40
CA ILE A 160 -53.28 8.23 1.09
C ILE A 160 -54.50 8.49 0.19
N THR A 161 -54.31 8.60 -1.13
CA THR A 161 -55.43 8.75 -2.09
C THR A 161 -56.33 7.51 -2.21
N LYS A 162 -55.87 6.34 -1.74
CA LYS A 162 -56.57 5.05 -1.86
C LYS A 162 -56.91 4.41 -0.50
N ALA A 163 -56.64 5.10 0.60
CA ALA A 163 -56.74 4.58 1.96
C ALA A 163 -58.11 4.89 2.58
N ALA A 164 -58.56 4.05 3.53
CA ALA A 164 -59.74 4.35 4.34
C ALA A 164 -59.48 5.52 5.31
N THR A 165 -60.54 6.21 5.77
CA THR A 165 -60.45 7.45 6.57
C THR A 165 -59.60 7.30 7.84
N ASP A 166 -59.64 6.12 8.46
CA ASP A 166 -58.92 5.71 9.65
C ASP A 166 -57.45 5.32 9.37
N GLU A 167 -57.15 4.76 8.19
CA GLU A 167 -55.79 4.40 7.77
C GLU A 167 -54.91 5.63 7.45
N ILE A 168 -55.50 6.73 6.99
CA ILE A 168 -54.79 7.96 6.58
C ILE A 168 -53.83 8.45 7.67
N ALA A 169 -54.26 8.44 8.93
CA ALA A 169 -53.44 8.89 10.07
C ALA A 169 -52.19 8.00 10.27
N GLY A 170 -52.33 6.68 10.09
CA GLY A 170 -51.21 5.73 10.17
C GLY A 170 -50.20 5.92 9.03
N LEU A 171 -50.68 6.19 7.81
CA LEU A 171 -49.82 6.47 6.66
C LEU A 171 -48.97 7.74 6.85
N VAL A 172 -49.54 8.80 7.42
CA VAL A 172 -48.81 10.04 7.74
C VAL A 172 -47.76 9.81 8.83
N GLN A 173 -48.08 9.06 9.88
CA GLN A 173 -47.11 8.76 10.95
C GLN A 173 -45.94 7.89 10.45
N ASN A 174 -46.21 6.92 9.56
CA ASN A 174 -45.16 6.12 8.93
C ASN A 174 -44.19 6.99 8.11
N ALA A 175 -44.71 7.96 7.34
CA ALA A 175 -43.88 8.90 6.59
C ALA A 175 -43.05 9.82 7.52
N LYS A 176 -43.64 10.32 8.61
CA LYS A 176 -42.92 11.11 9.64
C LYS A 176 -41.78 10.30 10.28
N ALA A 177 -42.01 9.02 10.58
CA ALA A 177 -40.99 8.13 11.11
C ALA A 177 -39.89 7.79 10.10
N GLU A 178 -40.21 7.75 8.80
CA GLU A 178 -39.24 7.55 7.72
C GLU A 178 -38.39 8.82 7.48
N ASP A 179 -39.00 10.02 7.51
CA ASP A 179 -38.29 11.31 7.47
C ASP A 179 -37.28 11.44 8.62
N ALA A 180 -37.72 11.16 9.85
CA ALA A 180 -36.87 11.21 11.04
C ALA A 180 -35.68 10.23 10.97
N LYS A 181 -35.88 9.02 10.42
CA LYS A 181 -34.77 8.07 10.19
C LYS A 181 -33.75 8.61 9.19
N ILE A 182 -34.21 9.24 8.10
CA ILE A 182 -33.32 9.85 7.10
C ILE A 182 -32.58 11.05 7.71
N ALA A 183 -33.25 11.88 8.50
CA ALA A 183 -32.63 13.00 9.23
C ALA A 183 -31.48 12.52 10.15
N THR A 184 -31.71 11.46 10.94
CA THR A 184 -30.68 10.86 11.81
C THR A 184 -29.49 10.32 11.01
N ALA A 185 -29.73 9.58 9.92
CA ALA A 185 -28.66 9.06 9.06
C ALA A 185 -27.86 10.18 8.37
N LYS A 186 -28.54 11.24 7.93
CA LYS A 186 -27.97 12.43 7.26
C LYS A 186 -27.15 13.30 8.22
N ASN A 187 -27.44 13.27 9.52
CA ASN A 187 -26.62 13.89 10.55
C ASN A 187 -25.41 13.03 10.91
N ALA A 188 -25.55 11.71 11.04
CA ALA A 188 -24.43 10.79 11.26
C ALA A 188 -23.36 10.93 10.15
N GLY A 189 -23.77 11.00 8.87
CA GLY A 189 -22.85 11.25 7.76
C GLY A 189 -22.15 12.63 7.80
N LYS A 190 -22.74 13.64 8.44
CA LYS A 190 -22.11 14.96 8.62
C LYS A 190 -21.09 14.99 9.76
N GLU A 191 -21.32 14.24 10.84
CA GLU A 191 -20.34 14.11 11.92
C GLU A 191 -19.17 13.24 11.49
N GLN A 192 -19.42 12.14 10.77
CA GLN A 192 -18.36 11.33 10.16
C GLN A 192 -17.47 12.17 9.23
N ALA A 193 -18.04 12.94 8.31
CA ALA A 193 -17.27 13.81 7.41
C ALA A 193 -16.44 14.88 8.16
N LYS A 194 -16.94 15.42 9.28
CA LYS A 194 -16.17 16.31 10.17
C LYS A 194 -15.03 15.58 10.87
N ALA A 195 -15.27 14.36 11.38
CA ALA A 195 -14.24 13.54 12.01
C ALA A 195 -13.13 13.19 11.00
N ASP A 196 -13.49 12.77 9.79
CA ASP A 196 -12.54 12.40 8.74
C ASP A 196 -11.72 13.61 8.25
N THR A 197 -12.34 14.79 8.16
CA THR A 197 -11.63 16.04 7.83
C THR A 197 -10.68 16.45 8.95
N ALA A 198 -11.13 16.41 10.22
CA ALA A 198 -10.29 16.74 11.37
C ALA A 198 -9.15 15.72 11.57
N ALA A 199 -9.37 14.44 11.26
CA ALA A 199 -8.35 13.40 11.27
C ALA A 199 -7.28 13.64 10.19
N LYS A 200 -7.69 14.02 8.97
CA LYS A 200 -6.76 14.42 7.91
C LYS A 200 -5.98 15.68 8.27
N ASP A 201 -6.64 16.70 8.81
CA ASP A 201 -5.99 17.95 9.24
C ASP A 201 -4.96 17.70 10.36
N LYS A 202 -5.27 16.77 11.28
CA LYS A 202 -4.36 16.32 12.33
C LYS A 202 -3.20 15.47 11.80
N ALA A 203 -3.44 14.60 10.82
CA ALA A 203 -2.41 13.81 10.16
C ALA A 203 -1.43 14.69 9.36
N VAL A 204 -1.94 15.66 8.59
CA VAL A 204 -1.11 16.64 7.86
C VAL A 204 -0.30 17.51 8.82
N LYS A 205 -0.88 17.94 9.96
CA LYS A 205 -0.11 18.66 10.99
C LYS A 205 0.98 17.79 11.64
N ALA A 206 0.71 16.52 11.91
CA ALA A 206 1.70 15.59 12.44
C ALA A 206 2.83 15.29 11.43
N LEU A 207 2.48 15.13 10.15
CA LEU A 207 3.45 14.97 9.06
C LEU A 207 4.32 16.21 8.92
N ASN A 208 3.73 17.41 8.83
CA ASN A 208 4.47 18.66 8.71
C ASN A 208 5.42 18.90 9.90
N GLN A 209 5.03 18.49 11.11
CA GLN A 209 5.91 18.53 12.28
C GLN A 209 7.07 17.54 12.12
N LYS A 210 6.81 16.27 11.77
CA LYS A 210 7.87 15.28 11.48
C LYS A 210 8.85 15.78 10.41
N THR A 211 8.34 16.37 9.33
CA THR A 211 9.13 16.95 8.25
C THR A 211 10.04 18.07 8.80
N ALA A 212 9.51 18.99 9.60
CA ALA A 212 10.30 20.06 10.23
C ALA A 212 11.35 19.53 11.22
N ASP A 213 11.00 18.54 12.03
CA ASP A 213 11.90 17.90 13.00
C ASP A 213 13.03 17.15 12.26
N ALA A 214 12.71 16.45 11.17
CA ALA A 214 13.67 15.79 10.30
C ALA A 214 14.66 16.78 9.66
N TYR A 215 14.17 17.92 9.16
CA TYR A 215 15.03 19.00 8.65
C TYR A 215 16.02 19.51 9.72
N GLN A 216 15.57 19.76 10.96
CA GLN A 216 16.48 20.19 12.03
C GLN A 216 17.50 19.10 12.38
N VAL A 217 17.06 17.85 12.50
CA VAL A 217 17.92 16.73 12.88
C VAL A 217 19.01 16.50 11.82
N ILE A 218 18.67 16.42 10.53
CA ILE A 218 19.64 16.13 9.47
C ILE A 218 20.65 17.28 9.31
N ASN A 219 20.20 18.53 9.39
CA ASN A 219 21.08 19.71 9.37
C ASN A 219 22.01 19.81 10.61
N SER A 220 21.72 19.11 11.70
CA SER A 220 22.58 19.05 12.89
C SER A 220 23.68 17.98 12.84
N LEU A 221 23.66 17.10 11.83
CA LEU A 221 24.68 16.09 11.60
C LEU A 221 25.96 16.74 11.05
N LYS A 222 27.11 16.34 11.59
CA LYS A 222 28.39 17.09 11.50
C LYS A 222 29.55 16.30 10.90
N ASN A 223 29.34 15.01 10.62
CA ASN A 223 30.31 14.07 10.07
C ASN A 223 29.97 13.65 8.63
N ILE A 224 28.71 13.83 8.20
CA ILE A 224 28.31 13.77 6.78
C ILE A 224 28.58 15.10 6.06
N THR A 225 28.74 15.05 4.74
CA THR A 225 28.95 16.25 3.91
C THR A 225 27.65 16.95 3.56
N ASP A 226 27.72 18.24 3.23
CA ASP A 226 26.62 19.09 2.76
C ASP A 226 25.84 18.41 1.61
N LYS A 227 26.54 17.78 0.66
CA LYS A 227 25.91 17.05 -0.46
C LYS A 227 25.11 15.84 -0.01
N GLN A 228 25.54 15.15 1.05
CA GLN A 228 24.80 14.04 1.66
C GLN A 228 23.60 14.57 2.47
N GLN A 229 23.78 15.65 3.24
CA GLN A 229 22.68 16.35 3.91
C GLN A 229 21.60 16.74 2.90
N LEU A 230 21.93 17.51 1.85
CA LEU A 230 20.97 17.91 0.82
C LEU A 230 20.25 16.72 0.17
N SER A 231 20.94 15.58 -0.04
CA SER A 231 20.34 14.37 -0.58
C SER A 231 19.29 13.77 0.36
N PHE A 232 19.55 13.72 1.67
CA PHE A 232 18.57 13.28 2.67
C PHE A 232 17.42 14.28 2.85
N LEU A 233 17.72 15.60 2.85
CA LEU A 233 16.72 16.67 2.90
C LEU A 233 15.73 16.60 1.74
N HIS A 234 16.21 16.34 0.53
CA HIS A 234 15.36 16.18 -0.65
C HIS A 234 14.53 14.89 -0.59
N GLN A 235 15.08 13.80 -0.03
CA GLN A 235 14.30 12.58 0.19
C GLN A 235 13.16 12.80 1.21
N VAL A 236 13.40 13.58 2.27
CA VAL A 236 12.34 14.02 3.21
C VAL A 236 11.30 14.90 2.51
N GLU A 237 11.71 15.80 1.61
CA GLU A 237 10.81 16.65 0.83
C GLU A 237 9.86 15.83 -0.04
N VAL A 238 10.39 14.86 -0.81
CA VAL A 238 9.64 13.96 -1.70
C VAL A 238 8.69 13.07 -0.90
N ASP A 239 9.13 12.51 0.22
CA ASP A 239 8.32 11.56 1.00
C ASP A 239 7.29 12.27 1.91
N SER A 240 7.55 13.52 2.32
CA SER A 240 6.53 14.43 2.84
C SER A 240 5.48 14.75 1.77
N GLY A 241 5.89 14.97 0.51
CA GLY A 241 4.98 15.19 -0.61
C GLY A 241 4.03 14.02 -0.91
N THR A 242 4.43 12.79 -0.57
CA THR A 242 3.62 11.57 -0.75
C THR A 242 2.86 11.13 0.52
N ASN A 243 2.85 11.95 1.59
CA ASN A 243 2.27 11.63 2.90
C ASN A 243 2.89 10.43 3.64
N ASN A 244 4.12 10.00 3.27
CA ASN A 244 4.74 8.80 3.82
C ASN A 244 5.54 9.09 5.12
N GLY A 245 4.80 9.40 6.19
CA GLY A 245 5.35 9.84 7.47
C GLY A 245 6.13 8.79 8.28
N GLU A 246 6.15 7.52 7.87
CA GLU A 246 7.04 6.49 8.46
C GLU A 246 8.40 6.48 7.76
N ARG A 247 8.42 6.68 6.44
CA ARG A 247 9.65 6.74 5.64
C ARG A 247 10.54 7.94 6.00
N ILE A 248 9.95 9.04 6.48
CA ILE A 248 10.68 10.18 7.07
C ILE A 248 11.51 9.75 8.29
N ASP A 249 11.00 8.88 9.17
CA ASP A 249 11.75 8.39 10.33
C ASP A 249 12.94 7.53 9.89
N ALA A 250 12.74 6.69 8.87
CA ALA A 250 13.79 5.86 8.29
C ALA A 250 14.91 6.70 7.67
N ILE A 251 14.59 7.74 6.89
CA ILE A 251 15.58 8.67 6.32
C ILE A 251 16.40 9.37 7.42
N VAL A 252 15.75 9.75 8.52
CA VAL A 252 16.42 10.34 9.68
C VAL A 252 17.30 9.32 10.43
N ALA A 253 16.91 8.04 10.45
CA ALA A 253 17.73 6.96 11.02
C ALA A 253 18.96 6.67 10.15
N ASP A 254 18.80 6.54 8.83
CA ASP A 254 19.88 6.33 7.86
C ASP A 254 20.90 7.46 7.91
N ALA A 255 20.44 8.72 7.95
CA ALA A 255 21.31 9.88 8.07
C ALA A 255 22.13 9.87 9.37
N LYS A 256 21.51 9.53 10.51
CA LYS A 256 22.20 9.36 11.80
C LYS A 256 23.20 8.21 11.77
N GLN A 257 22.85 7.07 11.17
CA GLN A 257 23.74 5.92 11.04
C GLN A 257 24.96 6.27 10.19
N LEU A 258 24.77 7.06 9.11
CA LEU A 258 25.87 7.53 8.29
C LEU A 258 26.77 8.54 9.02
N ASP A 259 26.21 9.47 9.82
CA ASP A 259 27.01 10.37 10.69
C ASP A 259 27.82 9.60 11.73
N ALA A 260 27.22 8.58 12.36
CA ALA A 260 27.87 7.71 13.32
C ALA A 260 29.01 6.87 12.68
N GLN A 261 28.79 6.35 11.47
CA GLN A 261 29.80 5.61 10.71
C GLN A 261 31.00 6.51 10.37
N PHE A 262 30.75 7.71 9.81
CA PHE A 262 31.84 8.65 9.53
C PHE A 262 32.55 9.15 10.79
N ALA A 263 31.86 9.30 11.92
CA ALA A 263 32.48 9.61 13.21
C ALA A 263 33.44 8.49 13.65
N TYR A 264 32.99 7.23 13.59
CA TYR A 264 33.79 6.06 13.91
C TYR A 264 35.00 5.91 13.00
N ASP A 265 34.83 5.97 11.68
CA ASP A 265 35.94 5.82 10.72
C ASP A 265 36.99 6.93 10.88
N LYS A 266 36.56 8.15 11.19
CA LYS A 266 37.43 9.29 11.49
C LYS A 266 38.24 9.08 12.79
N GLU A 267 37.61 8.53 13.83
CA GLU A 267 38.28 8.20 15.09
C GLU A 267 39.27 7.03 14.92
N GLN A 268 38.88 5.99 14.19
CA GLN A 268 39.72 4.83 13.90
C GLN A 268 40.93 5.19 13.01
N LYS A 269 40.74 6.08 12.03
CA LYS A 269 41.85 6.65 11.25
C LYS A 269 42.82 7.44 12.15
N ALA A 270 42.32 8.32 13.02
CA ALA A 270 43.17 9.06 13.95
C ALA A 270 43.95 8.15 14.91
N LYS A 271 43.35 7.05 15.38
CA LYS A 271 44.05 6.02 16.18
C LYS A 271 45.13 5.29 15.38
N ALA A 272 44.89 4.98 14.11
CA ALA A 272 45.87 4.34 13.23
C ALA A 272 47.08 5.26 12.96
N GLU A 273 46.83 6.55 12.69
CA GLU A 273 47.86 7.58 12.50
C GLU A 273 48.68 7.78 13.78
N GLN A 274 48.02 7.88 14.95
CA GLN A 274 48.70 7.98 16.24
C GLN A 274 49.52 6.72 16.59
N LYS A 275 49.05 5.53 16.19
CA LYS A 275 49.80 4.27 16.34
C LYS A 275 51.06 4.28 15.48
N ALA A 276 50.94 4.63 14.20
CA ALA A 276 52.08 4.73 13.28
C ALA A 276 53.14 5.73 13.78
N ALA A 277 52.72 6.90 14.28
CA ALA A 277 53.62 7.91 14.85
C ALA A 277 54.38 7.40 16.10
N ARG A 278 53.73 6.62 16.97
CA ARG A 278 54.39 5.97 18.12
C ARG A 278 55.39 4.89 17.68
N GLU A 279 55.02 4.07 16.70
CA GLU A 279 55.88 3.00 16.17
C GLU A 279 57.12 3.57 15.46
N LEU A 280 56.96 4.65 14.69
CA LEU A 280 58.06 5.40 14.09
C LEU A 280 58.99 6.01 15.14
N ASN A 281 58.45 6.75 16.12
CA ASN A 281 59.27 7.34 17.19
C ASN A 281 60.06 6.27 17.96
N THR A 282 59.46 5.11 18.21
CA THR A 282 60.13 3.97 18.84
C THR A 282 61.26 3.42 17.96
N LEU A 283 61.03 3.23 16.67
CA LEU A 283 62.04 2.78 15.70
C LEU A 283 63.23 3.76 15.62
N THR A 284 62.95 5.07 15.54
CA THR A 284 63.96 6.14 15.47
C THR A 284 64.81 6.17 16.74
N GLN A 285 64.21 6.05 17.94
CA GLN A 285 64.97 5.97 19.21
C GLN A 285 65.82 4.71 19.32
N VAL A 286 65.28 3.54 18.97
CA VAL A 286 66.03 2.26 18.98
C VAL A 286 67.21 2.32 18.01
N ALA A 287 67.01 2.91 16.83
CA ALA A 287 68.07 3.09 15.83
C ALA A 287 69.18 4.04 16.31
N TYR A 288 68.83 5.21 16.85
CA TYR A 288 69.76 6.20 17.39
C TYR A 288 70.60 5.61 18.53
N ASN A 289 69.96 4.89 19.46
CA ASN A 289 70.64 4.19 20.54
C ASN A 289 71.54 3.05 20.03
N THR A 290 71.11 2.33 18.99
CA THR A 290 71.91 1.27 18.36
C THR A 290 73.17 1.83 17.72
N VAL A 291 73.09 2.94 16.97
CA VAL A 291 74.25 3.58 16.34
C VAL A 291 75.24 4.11 17.37
N ASN A 292 74.75 4.76 18.44
CA ASN A 292 75.62 5.29 19.49
C ASN A 292 76.37 4.18 20.26
N GLY A 293 75.74 3.01 20.42
CA GLY A 293 76.32 1.83 21.06
C GLY A 293 77.40 1.10 20.25
N LEU A 294 77.64 1.46 18.99
CA LEU A 294 78.71 0.89 18.17
C LEU A 294 80.10 1.38 18.66
N HIS A 295 81.08 0.49 18.76
CA HIS A 295 82.33 0.74 19.51
C HIS A 295 83.54 1.09 18.63
N ASN A 296 83.49 0.81 17.33
CA ASN A 296 84.56 1.04 16.36
C ASN A 296 84.25 2.23 15.43
N LEU A 297 83.02 2.78 15.44
CA LEU A 297 82.68 4.05 14.77
C LEU A 297 83.20 5.26 15.55
N THR A 298 83.70 6.27 14.83
CA THR A 298 84.03 7.58 15.42
C THR A 298 82.76 8.38 15.73
N ASP A 299 82.86 9.37 16.63
CA ASP A 299 81.71 10.22 16.96
C ASP A 299 81.18 10.97 15.74
N GLN A 300 82.04 11.42 14.81
CA GLN A 300 81.61 12.01 13.54
C GLN A 300 80.84 11.03 12.64
N GLN A 301 81.21 9.74 12.63
CA GLN A 301 80.47 8.71 11.88
C GLN A 301 79.11 8.43 12.53
N LYS A 302 79.05 8.35 13.86
CA LYS A 302 77.78 8.23 14.62
C LYS A 302 76.87 9.42 14.36
N ASP A 303 77.41 10.63 14.42
CA ASP A 303 76.67 11.88 14.22
C ASP A 303 76.12 12.00 12.78
N ALA A 304 76.84 11.48 11.78
CA ALA A 304 76.37 11.38 10.40
C ALA A 304 75.19 10.39 10.25
N PHE A 305 75.32 9.16 10.77
CA PHE A 305 74.23 8.18 10.73
C PHE A 305 73.02 8.63 11.56
N ASN A 306 73.22 9.27 12.71
CA ASN A 306 72.16 9.84 13.54
C ASN A 306 71.39 10.94 12.82
N LYS A 307 72.08 11.85 12.12
CA LYS A 307 71.43 12.86 11.25
C LYS A 307 70.63 12.21 10.13
N GLN A 308 71.15 11.14 9.53
CA GLN A 308 70.44 10.38 8.49
C GLN A 308 69.18 9.68 9.06
N ILE A 309 69.24 9.10 10.26
CA ILE A 309 68.08 8.51 10.97
C ILE A 309 67.01 9.56 11.25
N LEU A 310 67.39 10.75 11.75
CA LEU A 310 66.45 11.85 12.00
C LEU A 310 65.82 12.38 10.70
N GLN A 311 66.60 12.54 9.63
CA GLN A 311 66.10 12.97 8.32
C GLN A 311 65.15 11.95 7.70
N ASP A 312 65.45 10.65 7.76
CA ASP A 312 64.58 9.60 7.23
C ASP A 312 63.30 9.44 8.06
N SER A 313 63.40 9.62 9.39
CA SER A 313 62.24 9.69 10.29
C SER A 313 61.33 10.89 10.00
N GLY A 314 61.88 12.03 9.56
CA GLY A 314 61.10 13.22 9.23
C GLY A 314 60.50 13.20 7.83
N ASN A 315 61.26 12.74 6.83
CA ASN A 315 60.92 12.92 5.41
C ASN A 315 60.38 11.64 4.74
N ASN A 316 60.79 10.45 5.19
CA ASN A 316 60.48 9.16 4.57
C ASN A 316 59.69 8.22 5.49
N ASN A 317 59.08 8.75 6.56
CA ASN A 317 58.34 7.99 7.58
C ASN A 317 59.15 6.81 8.16
N GLY A 318 60.48 6.95 8.22
CA GLY A 318 61.42 5.97 8.76
C GLY A 318 61.67 4.70 7.94
N HIS A 319 61.23 4.65 6.68
CA HIS A 319 61.34 3.43 5.85
C HIS A 319 62.76 2.90 5.65
N ASN A 320 63.80 3.76 5.68
CA ASN A 320 65.20 3.36 5.50
C ASN A 320 65.99 3.26 6.80
N ILE A 321 65.41 3.58 7.97
CA ILE A 321 66.12 3.57 9.27
C ILE A 321 66.83 2.22 9.53
N ASN A 322 66.18 1.10 9.21
CA ASN A 322 66.79 -0.23 9.34
C ASN A 322 68.02 -0.42 8.44
N ASN A 323 68.00 0.14 7.23
CA ASN A 323 69.12 0.09 6.29
C ASN A 323 70.27 1.01 6.75
N ILE A 324 69.95 2.17 7.32
CA ILE A 324 70.94 3.10 7.89
C ILE A 324 71.66 2.45 9.08
N VAL A 325 70.91 1.78 9.98
CA VAL A 325 71.48 0.99 11.09
C VAL A 325 72.31 -0.21 10.60
N ALA A 326 71.88 -0.88 9.54
CA ALA A 326 72.67 -1.98 8.94
C ALA A 326 73.99 -1.47 8.35
N ASN A 327 73.98 -0.34 7.64
CA ASN A 327 75.18 0.30 7.11
C ASN A 327 76.14 0.76 8.22
N ALA A 328 75.60 1.30 9.32
CA ALA A 328 76.39 1.67 10.49
C ALA A 328 77.09 0.46 11.12
N LYS A 329 76.38 -0.67 11.26
CA LYS A 329 76.94 -1.94 11.76
C LYS A 329 78.03 -2.51 10.83
N ALA A 330 77.81 -2.49 9.52
CA ALA A 330 78.79 -2.94 8.55
C ALA A 330 80.07 -2.08 8.58
N LEU A 331 79.95 -0.76 8.77
CA LEU A 331 81.11 0.13 8.93
C LEU A 331 81.82 -0.06 10.28
N ASP A 332 81.10 -0.37 11.36
CA ASP A 332 81.70 -0.73 12.66
C ASP A 332 82.54 -2.01 12.55
N GLU A 333 81.99 -3.05 11.91
CA GLU A 333 82.69 -4.30 11.63
C GLU A 333 83.91 -4.08 10.71
N GLN A 334 83.78 -3.24 9.68
CA GLN A 334 84.91 -2.88 8.81
C GLN A 334 86.00 -2.11 9.58
N ASN A 335 85.64 -1.16 10.45
CA ASN A 335 86.58 -0.43 11.29
C ASN A 335 87.27 -1.36 12.31
N GLY A 336 86.54 -2.27 12.93
CA GLY A 336 87.08 -3.26 13.88
C GLY A 336 88.09 -4.21 13.20
N ASN A 337 87.74 -4.73 12.02
CA ASN A 337 88.64 -5.54 11.21
C ASN A 337 89.89 -4.77 10.77
N ALA A 338 89.75 -3.48 10.38
CA ALA A 338 90.88 -2.62 10.05
C ALA A 338 91.77 -2.27 11.25
N LYS A 339 91.18 -2.15 12.45
CA LYS A 339 91.90 -1.96 13.72
C LYS A 339 92.73 -3.20 14.06
N HIS A 340 92.12 -4.38 14.03
CA HIS A 340 92.83 -5.65 14.26
C HIS A 340 93.92 -5.92 13.22
N ALA A 341 93.73 -5.55 11.96
CA ALA A 341 94.77 -5.64 10.93
C ALA A 341 96.00 -4.76 11.24
N ARG A 342 95.80 -3.55 11.80
CA ARG A 342 96.90 -2.67 12.24
C ARG A 342 97.60 -3.19 13.50
N GLU A 343 96.84 -3.70 14.46
CA GLU A 343 97.35 -4.32 15.69
C GLU A 343 98.19 -5.57 15.38
N ALA A 344 97.71 -6.43 14.48
CA ALA A 344 98.46 -7.58 13.98
C ALA A 344 99.73 -7.18 13.22
N GLY A 345 99.68 -6.10 12.43
CA GLY A 345 100.87 -5.55 11.75
C GLY A 345 101.97 -5.11 12.72
N ALA A 346 101.61 -4.33 13.74
CA ALA A 346 102.55 -3.82 14.75
C ALA A 346 103.17 -4.95 15.61
N SER A 347 102.37 -5.93 16.01
CA SER A 347 102.78 -6.96 16.99
C SER A 347 103.89 -7.91 16.52
N THR A 348 104.22 -7.94 15.21
CA THR A 348 105.20 -8.90 14.66
C THR A 348 106.67 -8.48 14.83
N VAL A 349 106.94 -7.20 15.08
CA VAL A 349 108.31 -6.68 15.26
C VAL A 349 108.74 -6.77 16.73
N GLU A 350 107.93 -6.22 17.65
CA GLU A 350 108.28 -6.18 19.08
C GLU A 350 108.39 -7.58 19.72
N GLN A 351 107.53 -8.53 19.32
CA GLN A 351 107.58 -9.89 19.89
C GLN A 351 108.86 -10.65 19.49
N LYS A 352 109.37 -10.45 18.27
CA LYS A 352 110.66 -11.03 17.85
C LYS A 352 111.81 -10.44 18.66
N ASP A 353 111.83 -9.13 18.80
CA ASP A 353 112.94 -8.43 19.47
C ASP A 353 112.97 -8.74 20.98
N LYS A 354 111.79 -8.85 21.62
CA LYS A 354 111.66 -9.28 23.01
C LYS A 354 112.16 -10.71 23.22
N ALA A 355 111.75 -11.67 22.38
CA ALA A 355 112.15 -13.07 22.49
C ALA A 355 113.67 -13.27 22.35
N VAL A 356 114.33 -12.53 21.44
CA VAL A 356 115.80 -12.59 21.26
C VAL A 356 116.54 -12.03 22.48
N ARG A 357 116.05 -10.92 23.08
CA ARG A 357 116.65 -10.36 24.31
C ARG A 357 116.47 -11.27 25.51
N GLU A 358 115.32 -11.90 25.66
CA GLU A 358 115.04 -12.85 26.75
C GLU A 358 115.89 -14.12 26.63
N LEU A 359 116.04 -14.68 25.41
CA LEU A 359 116.93 -15.80 25.14
C LEU A 359 118.40 -15.48 25.45
N ASN A 360 118.94 -14.35 24.94
CA ASN A 360 120.32 -13.96 25.21
C ASN A 360 120.58 -13.77 26.72
N THR A 361 119.62 -13.20 27.44
CA THR A 361 119.70 -13.03 28.91
C THR A 361 119.74 -14.38 29.62
N LEU A 362 118.87 -15.32 29.24
CA LEU A 362 118.84 -16.68 29.79
C LEU A 362 120.18 -17.41 29.56
N THR A 363 120.71 -17.35 28.34
CA THR A 363 121.99 -17.97 27.97
C THR A 363 123.17 -17.41 28.76
N SER A 364 123.28 -16.08 28.91
CA SER A 364 124.36 -15.48 29.71
C SER A 364 124.25 -15.78 31.21
N VAL A 365 123.03 -15.77 31.78
CA VAL A 365 122.83 -16.14 33.19
C VAL A 365 123.16 -17.60 33.44
N ALA A 366 122.80 -18.50 32.52
CA ALA A 366 123.11 -19.92 32.59
C ALA A 366 124.61 -20.21 32.54
N TYR A 367 125.32 -19.63 31.56
CA TYR A 367 126.77 -19.76 31.38
C TYR A 367 127.53 -19.28 32.64
N ASN A 368 127.17 -18.11 33.17
CA ASN A 368 127.73 -17.60 34.43
C ASN A 368 127.35 -18.46 35.65
N THR A 369 126.18 -19.10 35.65
CA THR A 369 125.78 -20.02 36.72
C THR A 369 126.64 -21.28 36.72
N VAL A 370 126.94 -21.86 35.56
CA VAL A 370 127.80 -23.06 35.43
C VAL A 370 129.24 -22.75 35.85
N ASN A 371 129.81 -21.64 35.41
CA ASN A 371 131.20 -21.28 35.72
C ASN A 371 131.45 -21.11 37.23
N ASN A 372 130.45 -20.60 37.96
CA ASN A 372 130.52 -20.37 39.41
C ASN A 372 130.28 -21.63 40.27
N LEU A 373 130.09 -22.81 39.67
CA LEU A 373 129.98 -24.08 40.41
C LEU A 373 131.37 -24.54 40.93
N PRO A 374 131.56 -24.72 42.26
CA PRO A 374 132.89 -24.89 42.85
C PRO A 374 133.44 -26.33 42.86
N ASN A 375 132.64 -27.34 42.52
CA ASN A 375 133.00 -28.76 42.54
C ASN A 375 133.07 -29.40 41.14
N LEU A 376 132.82 -28.64 40.08
CA LEU A 376 133.05 -29.06 38.68
C LEU A 376 134.48 -28.73 38.24
N THR A 377 135.08 -29.60 37.42
CA THR A 377 136.35 -29.29 36.73
C THR A 377 136.11 -28.34 35.55
N ASP A 378 137.15 -27.65 35.09
CA ASP A 378 137.03 -26.69 33.99
C ASP A 378 136.53 -27.35 32.70
N ALA A 379 137.01 -28.55 32.38
CA ALA A 379 136.48 -29.35 31.26
C ALA A 379 134.98 -29.70 31.39
N GLN A 380 134.48 -29.95 32.61
CA GLN A 380 133.04 -30.17 32.84
C GLN A 380 132.24 -28.88 32.67
N LYS A 381 132.81 -27.73 33.06
CA LYS A 381 132.20 -26.41 32.84
C LYS A 381 132.13 -26.12 31.35
N ASP A 382 133.21 -26.36 30.60
CA ASP A 382 133.26 -26.20 29.15
C ASP A 382 132.25 -27.11 28.42
N ASP A 383 132.12 -28.38 28.82
CA ASP A 383 131.10 -29.29 28.27
C ASP A 383 129.66 -28.77 28.47
N PHE A 384 129.32 -28.30 29.69
CA PHE A 384 128.00 -27.74 29.98
C PHE A 384 127.78 -26.37 29.31
N ASN A 385 128.80 -25.53 29.25
CA ASN A 385 128.80 -24.24 28.56
C ASN A 385 128.59 -24.42 27.05
N HIS A 386 129.25 -25.41 26.44
CA HIS A 386 129.06 -25.77 25.04
C HIS A 386 127.62 -26.24 24.80
N GLN A 387 127.05 -27.08 25.67
CA GLN A 387 125.64 -27.48 25.60
C GLN A 387 124.68 -26.28 25.72
N ILE A 388 124.93 -25.32 26.60
CA ILE A 388 124.14 -24.09 26.74
C ILE A 388 124.18 -23.26 25.44
N LEU A 389 125.36 -23.08 24.85
CA LEU A 389 125.51 -22.34 23.58
C LEU A 389 124.84 -23.06 22.39
N VAL A 390 124.98 -24.39 22.31
CA VAL A 390 124.34 -25.22 21.27
C VAL A 390 122.82 -25.22 21.41
N ASP A 391 122.27 -25.29 22.63
CA ASP A 391 120.82 -25.23 22.86
C ASP A 391 120.26 -23.82 22.60
N SER A 392 121.00 -22.78 22.97
CA SER A 392 120.68 -21.38 22.62
C SER A 392 120.63 -21.15 21.12
N GLY A 393 121.54 -21.76 20.35
CA GLY A 393 121.60 -21.61 18.89
C GLY A 393 120.59 -22.47 18.12
N ASN A 394 120.38 -23.72 18.55
CA ASN A 394 119.62 -24.71 17.76
C ASN A 394 118.22 -25.03 18.29
N ASN A 395 117.94 -24.80 19.58
CA ASN A 395 116.67 -25.16 20.24
C ASN A 395 115.98 -23.95 20.90
N ASN A 396 116.39 -22.71 20.58
CA ASN A 396 115.93 -21.47 21.21
C ASN A 396 116.01 -21.49 22.76
N GLY A 397 117.03 -22.16 23.30
CA GLY A 397 117.32 -22.22 24.73
C GLY A 397 116.32 -23.00 25.60
N GLN A 398 115.42 -23.79 25.00
CA GLN A 398 114.37 -24.52 25.73
C GLN A 398 114.89 -25.46 26.82
N LYS A 399 116.12 -25.98 26.69
CA LYS A 399 116.73 -26.92 27.65
C LYS A 399 117.82 -26.28 28.51
N ILE A 400 118.09 -24.98 28.36
CA ILE A 400 119.15 -24.29 29.14
C ILE A 400 118.93 -24.44 30.65
N ASN A 401 117.68 -24.35 31.12
CA ASN A 401 117.36 -24.59 32.53
C ASN A 401 117.64 -26.03 32.97
N ASP A 402 117.36 -27.03 32.11
CA ASP A 402 117.66 -28.45 32.39
C ASP A 402 119.16 -28.72 32.39
N ILE A 403 119.93 -28.08 31.49
CA ILE A 403 121.38 -28.18 31.42
C ILE A 403 122.02 -27.53 32.67
N VAL A 404 121.52 -26.37 33.13
CA VAL A 404 121.95 -25.74 34.39
C VAL A 404 121.55 -26.57 35.61
N ALA A 405 120.38 -27.22 35.59
CA ALA A 405 119.95 -28.14 36.64
C ALA A 405 120.86 -29.38 36.69
N ALA A 406 121.19 -29.96 35.53
CA ALA A 406 122.13 -31.07 35.41
C ALA A 406 123.53 -30.68 35.88
N ALA A 407 124.02 -29.47 35.55
CA ALA A 407 125.30 -28.96 36.04
C ALA A 407 125.30 -28.77 37.57
N LYS A 408 124.22 -28.21 38.15
CA LYS A 408 124.04 -28.08 39.61
C LYS A 408 123.95 -29.44 40.31
N GLN A 409 123.24 -30.41 39.72
CA GLN A 409 123.21 -31.78 40.21
C GLN A 409 124.61 -32.40 40.13
N LYS A 410 125.35 -32.17 39.04
CA LYS A 410 126.72 -32.68 38.85
C LYS A 410 127.70 -32.06 39.85
N ASP A 411 127.55 -30.79 40.20
CA ASP A 411 128.30 -30.14 41.28
C ASP A 411 128.00 -30.79 42.64
N ALA A 412 126.72 -31.01 42.97
CA ALA A 412 126.31 -31.67 44.21
C ALA A 412 126.77 -33.14 44.26
N GLU A 413 126.73 -33.87 43.14
CA GLU A 413 127.29 -35.23 43.01
C GLU A 413 128.81 -35.22 43.19
N SER A 414 129.53 -34.25 42.60
CA SER A 414 130.98 -34.09 42.79
C SER A 414 131.33 -33.73 44.23
N ALA A 415 130.55 -32.85 44.89
CA ALA A 415 130.71 -32.51 46.30
C ALA A 415 130.53 -33.74 47.21
N GLN A 416 129.51 -34.56 46.94
CA GLN A 416 129.28 -35.82 47.67
C GLN A 416 130.33 -36.87 47.35
N ALA A 417 130.77 -37.00 46.10
CA ALA A 417 131.84 -37.93 45.71
C ALA A 417 133.20 -37.56 46.31
N LYS A 418 133.47 -36.27 46.49
CA LYS A 418 134.62 -35.73 47.22
C LYS A 418 134.53 -36.06 48.70
N HIS A 419 133.42 -35.68 49.36
CA HIS A 419 133.22 -35.96 50.79
C HIS A 419 133.13 -37.45 51.16
N VAL A 420 132.70 -38.34 50.25
CA VAL A 420 132.64 -39.79 50.50
C VAL A 420 133.94 -40.51 50.13
N ARG A 421 134.85 -39.88 49.35
CA ARG A 421 136.23 -40.37 49.19
C ARG A 421 137.16 -39.91 50.30
N GLU A 422 136.90 -38.75 50.90
CA GLU A 422 137.82 -38.09 51.84
C GLU A 422 137.25 -37.94 53.27
N ALA A 423 136.33 -38.83 53.68
CA ALA A 423 135.84 -38.93 55.07
C ALA A 423 135.71 -40.40 55.55
N ALA A 424 136.81 -40.91 56.11
CA ALA A 424 136.91 -42.08 56.99
C ALA A 424 136.42 -43.47 56.50
N ALA A 425 137.41 -44.37 56.44
CA ALA A 425 137.37 -45.76 56.96
C ALA A 425 137.13 -46.92 55.97
N ASN A 426 138.24 -47.51 55.48
CA ASN A 426 138.39 -48.96 55.17
C ASN A 426 139.85 -49.45 55.28
N THR A 427 140.63 -48.88 56.20
CA THR A 427 141.87 -49.49 56.70
C THR A 427 141.56 -50.70 57.59
N ASN A 428 142.48 -51.67 57.64
CA ASN A 428 142.45 -52.86 58.51
C ASN A 428 141.31 -53.87 58.26
N LEU A 429 140.84 -54.04 57.02
CA LEU A 429 140.01 -55.19 56.62
C LEU A 429 140.86 -56.35 56.06
N PRO A 430 140.44 -57.63 56.25
CA PRO A 430 141.01 -58.76 55.51
C PRO A 430 140.94 -58.57 54.00
N ALA A 431 141.95 -59.06 53.27
CA ALA A 431 142.14 -58.72 51.85
C ALA A 431 141.04 -59.27 50.92
N ASP A 432 140.46 -60.41 51.26
CA ASP A 432 139.30 -61.02 50.60
C ASP A 432 138.03 -60.18 50.84
N VAL A 433 137.76 -59.80 52.10
CA VAL A 433 136.64 -58.95 52.50
C VAL A 433 136.75 -57.57 51.83
N ALA A 434 137.92 -56.94 51.86
CA ALA A 434 138.16 -55.65 51.22
C ALA A 434 137.90 -55.69 49.70
N LYS A 435 138.31 -56.77 49.02
CA LYS A 435 138.04 -56.98 47.60
C LYS A 435 136.54 -57.20 47.32
N LYS A 436 135.84 -57.96 48.17
CA LYS A 436 134.40 -58.20 48.10
C LYS A 436 133.57 -56.93 48.31
N VAL A 437 133.90 -56.14 49.34
CA VAL A 437 133.28 -54.83 49.62
C VAL A 437 133.44 -53.88 48.44
N LYS A 438 134.64 -53.78 47.86
CA LYS A 438 134.90 -52.91 46.69
C LYS A 438 134.07 -53.31 45.47
N ALA A 439 133.86 -54.61 45.24
CA ALA A 439 132.96 -55.09 44.19
C ALA A 439 131.47 -54.81 44.49
N ALA A 440 131.06 -54.90 45.76
CA ALA A 440 129.70 -54.60 46.21
C ALA A 440 129.33 -53.11 45.99
N HIS A 441 130.20 -52.17 46.36
CA HIS A 441 130.02 -50.73 46.09
C HIS A 441 129.83 -50.47 44.59
N ASN A 442 130.73 -50.99 43.75
CA ASN A 442 130.61 -50.86 42.29
C ASN A 442 129.29 -51.45 41.75
N THR A 443 128.78 -52.53 42.35
CA THR A 443 127.53 -53.18 41.95
C THR A 443 126.30 -52.35 42.31
N VAL A 444 126.27 -51.74 43.51
CA VAL A 444 125.20 -50.84 43.94
C VAL A 444 125.18 -49.57 43.08
N GLU A 445 126.36 -49.04 42.73
CA GLU A 445 126.46 -47.82 41.93
C GLU A 445 125.95 -48.00 40.50
N ALA A 446 126.07 -49.20 39.93
CA ALA A 446 125.57 -49.52 38.59
C ALA A 446 124.03 -49.64 38.48
N LEU A 447 123.30 -49.61 39.60
CA LEU A 447 121.83 -49.72 39.62
C LEU A 447 121.19 -48.41 39.14
N LYS A 448 120.31 -48.50 38.13
CA LYS A 448 119.79 -47.35 37.37
C LYS A 448 118.49 -46.75 37.92
N ASN A 449 117.73 -47.51 38.69
CA ASN A 449 116.40 -47.12 39.18
C ASN A 449 116.42 -46.68 40.66
N LEU A 450 117.60 -46.70 41.31
CA LEU A 450 117.77 -46.21 42.68
C LEU A 450 118.09 -44.72 42.70
N LYS A 451 117.45 -43.98 43.61
CA LYS A 451 117.78 -42.58 43.90
C LYS A 451 119.19 -42.47 44.50
N PRO A 452 119.90 -41.33 44.33
CA PRO A 452 121.23 -41.13 44.94
C PRO A 452 121.25 -41.37 46.45
N GLU A 453 120.20 -40.96 47.17
CA GLU A 453 120.00 -41.20 48.61
C GLU A 453 119.98 -42.70 48.97
N GLN A 454 119.32 -43.53 48.14
CA GLN A 454 119.22 -44.98 48.33
C GLN A 454 120.56 -45.67 48.06
N LYS A 455 121.32 -45.20 47.06
CA LYS A 455 122.71 -45.66 46.82
C LYS A 455 123.63 -45.27 47.98
N ALA A 456 123.58 -44.02 48.43
CA ALA A 456 124.38 -43.55 49.57
C ALA A 456 124.05 -44.32 50.87
N ALA A 457 122.79 -44.65 51.11
CA ALA A 457 122.38 -45.50 52.23
C ALA A 457 122.94 -46.93 52.11
N ALA A 458 122.87 -47.54 50.92
CA ALA A 458 123.44 -48.86 50.67
C ALA A 458 124.99 -48.87 50.80
N HIS A 459 125.69 -47.85 50.30
CA HIS A 459 127.13 -47.69 50.44
C HIS A 459 127.57 -47.53 51.90
N ARG A 460 126.84 -46.75 52.71
CA ARG A 460 127.05 -46.67 54.16
C ARG A 460 126.91 -48.04 54.82
N LYS A 461 125.82 -48.75 54.50
CA LYS A 461 125.53 -50.08 55.06
C LYS A 461 126.54 -51.16 54.63
N LEU A 462 127.10 -51.05 53.42
CA LEU A 462 128.23 -51.88 52.96
C LEU A 462 129.49 -51.65 53.81
N ASN A 463 129.82 -50.40 54.12
CA ASN A 463 130.97 -50.06 54.98
C ASN A 463 130.73 -50.42 56.46
N GLU A 464 129.49 -50.50 56.91
CA GLU A 464 129.10 -51.00 58.23
C GLU A 464 129.31 -52.52 58.32
N VAL A 465 128.61 -53.31 57.49
CA VAL A 465 128.69 -54.78 57.55
C VAL A 465 130.07 -55.33 57.21
N ALA A 466 130.87 -54.60 56.42
CA ALA A 466 132.27 -54.93 56.15
C ALA A 466 133.12 -55.20 57.41
N ARG A 467 132.76 -54.59 58.55
CA ARG A 467 133.50 -54.70 59.82
C ARG A 467 132.95 -55.75 60.78
N THR A 468 131.71 -56.20 60.57
CA THR A 468 130.94 -56.97 61.57
C THR A 468 130.41 -58.30 61.04
N ASP A 469 130.01 -58.39 59.77
CA ASP A 469 129.69 -59.64 59.09
C ASP A 469 129.96 -59.56 57.57
N ALA A 470 131.02 -60.24 57.13
CA ALA A 470 131.38 -60.34 55.72
C ALA A 470 130.42 -61.20 54.86
N LYS A 471 129.47 -61.92 55.48
CA LYS A 471 128.39 -62.64 54.77
C LYS A 471 127.25 -61.69 54.41
N ALA A 472 126.83 -60.80 55.32
CA ALA A 472 125.79 -59.79 55.09
C ALA A 472 126.07 -58.82 53.92
N ILE A 473 127.32 -58.70 53.45
CA ILE A 473 127.67 -57.93 52.24
C ILE A 473 126.79 -58.32 51.04
N ASP A 474 126.58 -59.61 50.82
CA ASP A 474 125.80 -60.10 49.66
C ASP A 474 124.31 -59.78 49.83
N THR A 475 123.81 -59.81 51.08
CA THR A 475 122.44 -59.45 51.44
C THR A 475 122.15 -57.96 51.16
N VAL A 476 123.09 -57.06 51.46
CA VAL A 476 122.94 -55.62 51.16
C VAL A 476 122.89 -55.37 49.65
N VAL A 477 123.71 -56.08 48.86
CA VAL A 477 123.67 -56.00 47.38
C VAL A 477 122.36 -56.59 46.82
N ALA A 478 121.84 -57.67 47.40
CA ALA A 478 120.56 -58.25 47.00
C ALA A 478 119.38 -57.29 47.28
N GLN A 479 119.31 -56.71 48.48
CA GLN A 479 118.29 -55.72 48.86
C GLN A 479 118.31 -54.50 47.93
N ALA A 480 119.50 -54.00 47.55
CA ALA A 480 119.62 -52.91 46.58
C ALA A 480 119.07 -53.28 45.18
N LYS A 481 119.33 -54.51 44.71
CA LYS A 481 118.82 -55.01 43.42
C LYS A 481 117.30 -55.18 43.42
N GLU A 482 116.73 -55.68 44.52
CA GLU A 482 115.28 -55.82 44.70
C GLU A 482 114.59 -54.45 44.72
N LEU A 483 115.11 -53.50 45.51
CA LEU A 483 114.58 -52.13 45.56
C LEU A 483 114.69 -51.39 44.21
N ASN A 484 115.68 -51.74 43.39
CA ASN A 484 115.83 -51.26 42.01
C ASN A 484 114.79 -51.87 41.05
N ALA A 485 114.39 -53.12 41.25
CA ALA A 485 113.34 -53.77 40.44
C ALA A 485 111.94 -53.19 40.77
N ASN A 486 111.65 -53.02 42.06
CA ASN A 486 110.35 -52.54 42.55
C ASN A 486 110.07 -51.05 42.25
N GLN A 487 111.04 -50.30 41.71
CA GLN A 487 110.90 -48.89 41.31
C GLN A 487 110.83 -48.67 39.78
N ALA A 488 110.55 -49.72 39.00
CA ALA A 488 110.22 -49.59 37.58
C ALA A 488 108.83 -48.91 37.39
N PRO A 489 108.70 -47.89 36.51
CA PRO A 489 107.48 -47.06 36.44
C PRO A 489 106.32 -47.70 35.69
N GLY A 490 105.08 -47.47 36.15
CA GLY A 490 103.85 -47.89 35.46
C GLY A 490 102.58 -47.15 35.89
N ASN A 491 101.63 -47.05 34.95
CA ASN A 491 100.23 -46.61 35.07
C ASN A 491 99.91 -45.16 35.49
N ASN A 492 99.47 -44.33 34.52
CA ASN A 492 98.60 -43.16 34.79
C ASN A 492 97.57 -42.88 33.66
N GLU A 493 97.09 -43.91 32.96
CA GLU A 493 96.09 -43.78 31.88
C GLU A 493 94.67 -43.45 32.39
N ARG A 494 94.30 -44.02 33.55
CA ARG A 494 92.90 -44.14 33.99
C ARG A 494 92.21 -42.82 34.37
N ALA A 495 92.98 -41.74 34.53
CA ALA A 495 92.47 -40.40 34.82
C ALA A 495 91.98 -39.65 33.55
N LYS A 496 92.73 -39.75 32.43
CA LYS A 496 92.38 -39.07 31.17
C LYS A 496 91.02 -39.53 30.63
N GLN A 497 90.80 -40.84 30.56
CA GLN A 497 89.61 -41.44 29.93
C GLN A 497 88.29 -40.98 30.57
N LYS A 498 88.26 -40.73 31.89
CA LYS A 498 87.06 -40.22 32.58
C LYS A 498 86.70 -38.78 32.18
N ILE A 499 87.70 -37.91 32.02
CA ILE A 499 87.49 -36.50 31.63
C ILE A 499 87.01 -36.43 30.18
N GLU A 500 87.67 -37.17 29.28
CA GLU A 500 87.35 -37.17 27.86
C GLU A 500 85.93 -37.71 27.58
N THR A 501 85.51 -38.75 28.31
CA THR A 501 84.16 -39.32 28.21
C THR A 501 83.08 -38.33 28.66
N ALA A 502 83.33 -37.58 29.75
CA ALA A 502 82.40 -36.55 30.24
C ALA A 502 82.26 -35.39 29.25
N GLN A 503 83.36 -34.92 28.66
CA GLN A 503 83.35 -33.85 27.66
C GLN A 503 82.60 -34.27 26.39
N LYS A 504 82.83 -35.49 25.88
CA LYS A 504 82.10 -36.06 24.73
C LYS A 504 80.60 -36.19 25.01
N ALA A 505 80.22 -36.60 26.22
CA ALA A 505 78.81 -36.71 26.61
C ALA A 505 78.08 -35.36 26.68
N HIS A 506 78.75 -34.28 27.12
CA HIS A 506 78.20 -32.92 27.12
C HIS A 506 78.02 -32.37 25.69
N ALA A 507 79.05 -32.50 24.84
CA ALA A 507 78.99 -32.07 23.44
C ALA A 507 77.84 -32.75 22.65
N GLN A 508 77.60 -34.04 22.88
CA GLN A 508 76.49 -34.76 22.25
C GLN A 508 75.11 -34.24 22.69
N ARG A 509 74.96 -33.77 23.94
CA ARG A 509 73.70 -33.19 24.44
C ARG A 509 73.41 -31.83 23.78
N ILE A 510 74.43 -30.98 23.60
CA ILE A 510 74.34 -29.72 22.85
C ILE A 510 73.90 -29.99 21.41
N ALA A 511 74.60 -30.90 20.70
CA ALA A 511 74.29 -31.23 19.31
C ALA A 511 72.86 -31.79 19.13
N ASN A 512 72.43 -32.70 20.01
CA ASN A 512 71.07 -33.26 19.97
C ASN A 512 70.00 -32.18 20.20
N ALA A 513 70.22 -31.28 21.17
CA ALA A 513 69.31 -30.19 21.49
C ALA A 513 69.18 -29.19 20.33
N GLN A 514 70.29 -28.73 19.75
CA GLN A 514 70.30 -27.85 18.57
C GLN A 514 69.63 -28.50 17.35
N ALA A 515 69.86 -29.80 17.13
CA ALA A 515 69.18 -30.56 16.08
C ALA A 515 67.67 -30.69 16.32
N GLU A 516 67.18 -30.52 17.55
CA GLU A 516 65.74 -30.47 17.85
C GLU A 516 65.16 -29.07 17.66
N VAL A 517 65.83 -28.02 18.15
CA VAL A 517 65.46 -26.60 17.89
C VAL A 517 65.38 -26.31 16.39
N ASN A 518 66.33 -26.82 15.61
CA ASN A 518 66.35 -26.61 14.17
C ASN A 518 65.18 -27.29 13.42
N ARG A 519 64.59 -28.36 13.97
CA ARG A 519 63.43 -29.09 13.39
C ARG A 519 62.07 -28.41 13.62
N LEU A 520 61.97 -27.50 14.59
CA LEU A 520 60.75 -26.73 14.89
C LEU A 520 60.29 -25.94 13.65
N LYS A 521 59.00 -25.90 13.33
CA LYS A 521 58.53 -25.42 12.00
C LYS A 521 58.00 -23.98 11.99
N ASN A 522 57.56 -23.48 13.13
CA ASN A 522 56.88 -22.19 13.31
C ASN A 522 57.77 -21.13 13.98
N VAL A 523 58.95 -21.53 14.47
CA VAL A 523 59.99 -20.64 15.05
C VAL A 523 60.89 -20.04 13.95
N SER A 524 61.15 -18.73 14.06
CA SER A 524 61.93 -17.98 13.06
C SER A 524 63.41 -18.41 13.00
N LYS A 525 64.10 -18.14 11.88
CA LYS A 525 65.55 -18.41 11.74
C LYS A 525 66.39 -17.72 12.82
N ASN A 526 66.10 -16.46 13.13
CA ASN A 526 66.83 -15.67 14.13
C ASN A 526 66.61 -16.25 15.53
N THR A 527 65.35 -16.52 15.89
CA THR A 527 65.02 -17.14 17.19
C THR A 527 65.66 -18.53 17.34
N LYS A 528 65.76 -19.33 16.26
CA LYS A 528 66.52 -20.58 16.30
C LYS A 528 68.01 -20.34 16.52
N ALA A 529 68.62 -19.34 15.88
CA ALA A 529 70.03 -19.00 16.07
C ALA A 529 70.30 -18.58 17.53
N GLU A 530 69.49 -17.68 18.09
CA GLU A 530 69.57 -17.24 19.49
C GLU A 530 69.49 -18.42 20.49
N TYR A 531 68.53 -19.33 20.30
CA TYR A 531 68.40 -20.50 21.19
C TYR A 531 69.50 -21.55 20.95
N ASN A 532 69.97 -21.75 19.72
CA ASN A 532 71.11 -22.61 19.45
C ASN A 532 72.39 -22.07 20.12
N GLU A 533 72.60 -20.75 20.09
CA GLU A 533 73.74 -20.10 20.76
C GLU A 533 73.65 -20.19 22.28
N LYS A 534 72.46 -19.97 22.87
CA LYS A 534 72.24 -20.23 24.30
C LYS A 534 72.58 -21.69 24.65
N ILE A 535 72.11 -22.65 23.86
CA ILE A 535 72.39 -24.09 24.05
C ILE A 535 73.89 -24.42 23.88
N SER A 536 74.64 -23.73 23.02
CA SER A 536 76.11 -23.87 22.93
C SER A 536 76.86 -23.45 24.19
N ARG A 537 76.26 -22.58 25.02
CA ARG A 537 76.89 -21.94 26.19
C ARG A 537 76.33 -22.43 27.53
N ALA A 538 75.25 -23.22 27.51
CA ALA A 538 74.49 -23.63 28.69
C ALA A 538 75.10 -24.82 29.44
N ALA A 539 74.88 -24.89 30.75
CA ALA A 539 75.24 -26.04 31.58
C ALA A 539 74.42 -27.29 31.19
N THR A 540 74.94 -28.46 31.56
CA THR A 540 74.39 -29.77 31.13
C THR A 540 72.93 -30.00 31.56
N ASP A 541 72.53 -29.38 32.65
CA ASP A 541 71.25 -29.39 33.33
C ASP A 541 70.29 -28.27 32.87
N GLU A 542 70.81 -27.20 32.26
CA GLU A 542 70.01 -26.10 31.70
C GLU A 542 69.46 -26.40 30.29
N ILE A 543 70.21 -27.17 29.49
CA ILE A 543 69.85 -27.51 28.10
C ILE A 543 68.40 -28.04 27.95
N PRO A 544 67.88 -28.95 28.80
CA PRO A 544 66.50 -29.42 28.70
C PRO A 544 65.44 -28.32 28.90
N ALA A 545 65.73 -27.31 29.71
CA ALA A 545 64.81 -26.19 29.96
C ALA A 545 64.71 -25.29 28.72
N LEU A 546 65.86 -24.92 28.13
CA LEU A 546 65.93 -24.12 26.89
C LEU A 546 65.21 -24.81 25.72
N VAL A 547 65.37 -26.12 25.57
CA VAL A 547 64.65 -26.91 24.54
C VAL A 547 63.14 -26.95 24.80
N LYS A 548 62.70 -27.02 26.06
CA LYS A 548 61.28 -26.97 26.44
C LYS A 548 60.66 -25.60 26.16
N GLU A 549 61.38 -24.52 26.43
CA GLU A 549 60.95 -23.14 26.19
C GLU A 549 60.72 -22.86 24.70
N VAL A 550 61.69 -23.20 23.84
CA VAL A 550 61.55 -22.97 22.38
C VAL A 550 60.53 -23.92 21.72
N LYS A 551 60.30 -25.12 22.28
CA LYS A 551 59.15 -25.97 21.91
C LYS A 551 57.81 -25.33 22.26
N ALA A 552 57.69 -24.68 23.42
CA ALA A 552 56.48 -23.95 23.78
C ALA A 552 56.24 -22.76 22.82
N LEU A 553 57.29 -22.09 22.37
CA LEU A 553 57.22 -21.03 21.35
C LEU A 553 56.82 -21.57 19.95
N ASP A 554 57.19 -22.79 19.58
CA ASP A 554 56.74 -23.44 18.33
C ASP A 554 55.26 -23.84 18.38
N ALA A 555 54.79 -24.29 19.55
CA ALA A 555 53.40 -24.65 19.80
C ALA A 555 52.48 -23.40 19.84
N ALA A 556 52.88 -22.36 20.58
CA ALA A 556 52.15 -21.10 20.68
C ALA A 556 52.04 -20.34 19.34
N LYS A 557 52.87 -20.70 18.35
CA LYS A 557 52.84 -20.14 16.99
C LYS A 557 52.11 -20.99 15.95
N GLN A 558 51.37 -22.04 16.35
CA GLN A 558 50.50 -22.77 15.40
C GLN A 558 49.24 -21.98 15.02
N PRO A 559 49.07 -21.56 13.75
CA PRO A 559 47.85 -20.89 13.26
C PRO A 559 46.98 -21.84 12.40
N ALA A 560 47.30 -23.15 12.43
CA ALA A 560 46.86 -24.12 11.43
C ALA A 560 45.43 -24.62 11.61
N ILE A 561 44.92 -24.61 12.85
CA ILE A 561 43.55 -25.01 13.18
C ILE A 561 42.58 -23.91 12.72
N ALA A 562 42.75 -22.68 13.24
CA ALA A 562 41.91 -21.53 12.93
C ALA A 562 41.76 -21.24 11.42
N LYS A 563 42.83 -21.32 10.63
CA LYS A 563 42.74 -21.08 9.18
C LYS A 563 41.89 -22.11 8.43
N LYS A 564 41.87 -23.38 8.88
CA LYS A 564 41.08 -24.44 8.23
C LYS A 564 39.60 -24.31 8.56
N GLU A 565 39.28 -23.92 9.80
CA GLU A 565 37.92 -23.72 10.28
C GLU A 565 37.29 -22.44 9.69
N ILE A 566 38.05 -21.33 9.63
CA ILE A 566 37.59 -20.10 8.95
C ILE A 566 37.32 -20.35 7.46
N ALA A 567 38.19 -21.08 6.76
CA ALA A 567 37.96 -21.44 5.35
C ALA A 567 36.74 -22.37 5.16
N ALA A 568 36.48 -23.27 6.10
CA ALA A 568 35.28 -24.12 6.09
C ALA A 568 34.00 -23.31 6.34
N ALA A 569 34.01 -22.39 7.31
CA ALA A 569 32.88 -21.49 7.60
C ALA A 569 32.59 -20.54 6.42
N GLN A 570 33.63 -19.95 5.81
CA GLN A 570 33.48 -19.11 4.61
C GLN A 570 32.90 -19.90 3.43
N LYS A 571 33.30 -21.17 3.24
CA LYS A 571 32.70 -22.03 2.23
C LYS A 571 31.24 -22.36 2.55
N ALA A 572 30.92 -22.71 3.80
CA ALA A 572 29.55 -23.00 4.22
C ALA A 572 28.62 -21.80 3.98
N HIS A 573 29.06 -20.59 4.33
CA HIS A 573 28.32 -19.36 4.07
C HIS A 573 28.12 -19.10 2.57
N ALA A 574 29.14 -19.35 1.74
CA ALA A 574 29.05 -19.18 0.29
C ALA A 574 28.06 -20.17 -0.38
N GLU A 575 27.90 -21.38 0.14
CA GLU A 575 26.85 -22.30 -0.33
C GLU A 575 25.46 -21.93 0.22
N GLN A 576 25.35 -21.53 1.51
CA GLN A 576 24.11 -21.03 2.11
C GLN A 576 23.53 -19.84 1.32
N ILE A 577 24.39 -18.91 0.87
CA ILE A 577 24.00 -17.79 -0.01
C ILE A 577 23.40 -18.29 -1.33
N LYS A 578 24.04 -19.26 -2.02
CA LYS A 578 23.52 -19.82 -3.28
C LYS A 578 22.19 -20.52 -3.09
N GLU A 579 22.05 -21.35 -2.06
CA GLU A 579 20.81 -22.08 -1.77
C GLU A 579 19.68 -21.12 -1.46
N SER A 580 19.96 -20.08 -0.68
CA SER A 580 19.00 -19.02 -0.32
C SER A 580 18.56 -18.19 -1.52
N GLN A 581 19.50 -17.78 -2.39
CA GLN A 581 19.17 -17.15 -3.67
C GLN A 581 18.38 -18.09 -4.59
N ALA A 582 18.68 -19.39 -4.60
CA ALA A 582 17.93 -20.39 -5.37
C ALA A 582 16.52 -20.63 -4.82
N LEU A 583 16.26 -20.38 -3.53
CA LEU A 583 14.92 -20.36 -2.95
C LEU A 583 14.17 -19.09 -3.38
N VAL A 584 14.74 -17.90 -3.19
CA VAL A 584 14.13 -16.62 -3.58
C VAL A 584 13.77 -16.59 -5.07
N ASN A 585 14.65 -17.09 -5.94
CA ASN A 585 14.39 -17.11 -7.38
C ASN A 585 13.21 -18.02 -7.79
N LYS A 586 12.87 -19.05 -7.00
CA LYS A 586 11.73 -19.96 -7.24
C LYS A 586 10.37 -19.40 -6.81
N LEU A 587 10.33 -18.34 -5.99
CA LEU A 587 9.09 -17.73 -5.51
C LEU A 587 8.25 -17.21 -6.69
N GLU A 588 6.98 -17.57 -6.80
CA GLU A 588 6.21 -17.42 -8.06
C GLU A 588 5.55 -16.03 -8.23
N ASN A 589 5.40 -15.28 -7.14
CA ASN A 589 4.55 -14.10 -7.08
C ASN A 589 5.32 -12.78 -6.99
N LEU A 590 6.51 -12.78 -6.41
CA LEU A 590 7.47 -11.67 -6.42
C LEU A 590 7.83 -11.21 -7.85
N SER A 591 8.08 -9.91 -8.01
CA SER A 591 8.62 -9.35 -9.25
C SER A 591 10.08 -9.76 -9.47
N LYS A 592 10.61 -9.53 -10.67
CA LYS A 592 12.04 -9.78 -10.94
C LYS A 592 12.90 -8.82 -10.12
N GLU A 593 12.46 -7.57 -10.01
CA GLU A 593 13.13 -6.48 -9.34
C GLU A 593 13.27 -6.75 -7.84
N ALA A 594 12.18 -7.23 -7.20
CA ALA A 594 12.21 -7.63 -5.80
C ALA A 594 13.11 -8.87 -5.57
N LYS A 595 13.09 -9.86 -6.48
CA LYS A 595 14.03 -10.99 -6.41
C LYS A 595 15.49 -10.55 -6.53
N ASP A 596 15.79 -9.66 -7.48
CA ASP A 596 17.13 -9.11 -7.67
C ASP A 596 17.59 -8.31 -6.42
N GLU A 597 16.67 -7.60 -5.75
CA GLU A 597 16.92 -6.93 -4.47
C GLU A 597 17.16 -7.92 -3.32
N TYR A 598 16.29 -8.91 -3.11
CA TYR A 598 16.50 -9.96 -2.08
C TYR A 598 17.80 -10.75 -2.33
N ASN A 599 18.11 -11.09 -3.58
CA ASN A 599 19.37 -11.72 -3.97
C ASN A 599 20.58 -10.83 -3.62
N SER A 600 20.46 -9.51 -3.82
CA SER A 600 21.47 -8.49 -3.49
C SER A 600 21.63 -8.28 -1.97
N ARG A 601 20.55 -8.42 -1.19
CA ARG A 601 20.57 -8.44 0.29
C ARG A 601 21.25 -9.71 0.81
N ILE A 602 20.83 -10.89 0.35
CA ILE A 602 21.42 -12.19 0.71
C ILE A 602 22.93 -12.23 0.39
N ALA A 603 23.37 -11.66 -0.74
CA ALA A 603 24.78 -11.62 -1.12
C ALA A 603 25.69 -10.76 -0.20
N LYS A 604 25.11 -9.93 0.66
CA LYS A 604 25.81 -9.00 1.57
C LYS A 604 25.61 -9.33 3.05
N ALA A 605 24.64 -10.18 3.36
CA ALA A 605 24.21 -10.52 4.71
C ALA A 605 25.25 -11.34 5.49
N ALA A 606 25.15 -11.31 6.82
CA ALA A 606 25.83 -12.26 7.68
C ALA A 606 25.11 -13.62 7.71
N THR A 607 25.82 -14.67 8.12
CA THR A 607 25.35 -16.07 8.14
C THR A 607 24.05 -16.28 8.93
N ASN A 608 23.85 -15.47 9.97
CA ASN A 608 22.66 -15.45 10.83
C ASN A 608 21.51 -14.55 10.33
N GLU A 609 21.71 -13.81 9.24
CA GLU A 609 20.73 -12.87 8.66
C GLU A 609 20.10 -13.43 7.37
N VAL A 610 20.85 -14.26 6.62
CA VAL A 610 20.41 -14.88 5.36
C VAL A 610 19.04 -15.58 5.49
N GLU A 611 18.82 -16.34 6.58
CA GLU A 611 17.54 -17.04 6.82
C GLU A 611 16.37 -16.06 7.04
N ALA A 612 16.59 -14.97 7.77
CA ALA A 612 15.57 -13.95 7.98
C ALA A 612 15.16 -13.27 6.66
N ILE A 613 16.12 -12.99 5.78
CA ILE A 613 15.87 -12.37 4.47
C ILE A 613 15.12 -13.33 3.53
N VAL A 614 15.37 -14.64 3.60
CA VAL A 614 14.59 -15.64 2.85
C VAL A 614 13.15 -15.73 3.38
N ASN A 615 12.96 -15.69 4.69
CA ASN A 615 11.62 -15.71 5.30
C ASN A 615 10.82 -14.44 4.97
N GLU A 616 11.47 -13.27 4.92
CA GLU A 616 10.89 -12.00 4.48
C GLU A 616 10.40 -12.08 3.02
N ALA A 617 11.24 -12.59 2.11
CA ALA A 617 10.86 -12.81 0.72
C ALA A 617 9.68 -13.81 0.56
N GLN A 618 9.64 -14.88 1.37
CA GLN A 618 8.52 -15.84 1.38
C GLN A 618 7.21 -15.22 1.89
N ALA A 619 7.30 -14.34 2.89
CA ALA A 619 6.14 -13.58 3.37
C ALA A 619 5.63 -12.62 2.28
N GLU A 620 6.52 -11.87 1.63
CA GLU A 620 6.14 -10.97 0.54
C GLU A 620 5.55 -11.73 -0.67
N ASP A 621 6.09 -12.89 -1.04
CA ASP A 621 5.49 -13.74 -2.09
C ASP A 621 4.05 -14.16 -1.72
N THR A 622 3.82 -14.51 -0.45
CA THR A 622 2.50 -14.85 0.08
C THR A 622 1.53 -13.67 0.06
N HIS A 623 2.00 -12.46 0.38
CA HIS A 623 1.24 -11.22 0.24
C HIS A 623 0.92 -10.89 -1.23
N ALA A 624 1.90 -11.02 -2.13
CA ALA A 624 1.71 -10.82 -3.57
C ALA A 624 0.74 -11.83 -4.19
N ALA A 625 0.79 -13.10 -3.75
CA ALA A 625 -0.16 -14.14 -4.14
C ALA A 625 -1.59 -13.81 -3.67
N THR A 626 -1.72 -13.23 -2.48
CA THR A 626 -3.01 -12.82 -1.90
C THR A 626 -3.58 -11.61 -2.64
N ALA A 627 -2.77 -10.55 -2.86
CA ALA A 627 -3.18 -9.38 -3.63
C ALA A 627 -3.59 -9.73 -5.07
N LYS A 628 -2.87 -10.66 -5.74
CA LYS A 628 -3.26 -11.18 -7.06
C LYS A 628 -4.64 -11.84 -7.06
N LYS A 629 -4.98 -12.61 -6.02
CA LYS A 629 -6.31 -13.22 -5.86
C LYS A 629 -7.39 -12.17 -5.60
N GLU A 630 -7.13 -11.19 -4.74
CA GLU A 630 -8.07 -10.12 -4.41
C GLU A 630 -8.36 -9.21 -5.61
N ILE A 631 -7.33 -8.81 -6.37
CA ILE A 631 -7.49 -8.05 -7.62
C ILE A 631 -8.32 -8.85 -8.65
N THR A 632 -8.08 -10.16 -8.76
CA THR A 632 -8.85 -11.04 -9.65
C THR A 632 -10.30 -11.15 -9.21
N ALA A 633 -10.56 -11.31 -7.91
CA ALA A 633 -11.92 -11.36 -7.35
C ALA A 633 -12.66 -10.03 -7.54
N ALA A 634 -12.00 -8.90 -7.29
CA ALA A 634 -12.56 -7.56 -7.50
C ALA A 634 -12.89 -7.29 -8.97
N LYS A 635 -12.01 -7.68 -9.90
CA LYS A 635 -12.29 -7.59 -11.34
C LYS A 635 -13.54 -8.41 -11.71
N ASN A 636 -13.59 -9.67 -11.30
CA ASN A 636 -14.71 -10.56 -11.62
C ASN A 636 -16.03 -10.08 -11.01
N ALA A 637 -16.00 -9.50 -9.80
CA ALA A 637 -17.16 -8.89 -9.17
C ALA A 637 -17.66 -7.68 -9.97
N HIS A 638 -16.76 -6.77 -10.37
CA HIS A 638 -17.13 -5.59 -11.15
C HIS A 638 -17.64 -5.93 -12.55
N GLU A 639 -17.08 -6.95 -13.19
CA GLU A 639 -17.55 -7.47 -14.48
C GLU A 639 -18.98 -8.06 -14.37
N ALA A 640 -19.29 -8.71 -13.24
CA ALA A 640 -20.64 -9.18 -12.91
C ALA A 640 -21.63 -8.03 -12.59
N GLU A 641 -21.20 -6.98 -11.89
CA GLU A 641 -22.00 -5.76 -11.65
C GLU A 641 -22.39 -5.09 -12.98
N ILE A 642 -21.44 -4.95 -13.90
CA ILE A 642 -21.68 -4.39 -15.24
C ILE A 642 -22.70 -5.24 -16.01
N ALA A 643 -22.55 -6.56 -16.00
CA ALA A 643 -23.51 -7.47 -16.65
C ALA A 643 -24.92 -7.35 -16.04
N GLN A 644 -25.03 -7.26 -14.71
CA GLN A 644 -26.31 -7.07 -14.02
C GLN A 644 -26.95 -5.71 -14.35
N ALA A 645 -26.16 -4.63 -14.37
CA ALA A 645 -26.62 -3.30 -14.73
C ALA A 645 -27.14 -3.25 -16.19
N GLN A 646 -26.45 -3.89 -17.13
CA GLN A 646 -26.89 -4.03 -18.52
C GLN A 646 -28.20 -4.82 -18.64
N ALA A 647 -28.35 -5.93 -17.91
CA ALA A 647 -29.57 -6.72 -17.88
C ALA A 647 -30.78 -5.91 -17.36
N VAL A 648 -30.60 -5.17 -16.26
CA VAL A 648 -31.63 -4.28 -15.69
C VAL A 648 -31.97 -3.13 -16.63
N ALA A 649 -30.99 -2.56 -17.34
CA ALA A 649 -31.23 -1.52 -18.35
C ALA A 649 -32.06 -2.05 -19.53
N LYS A 650 -31.70 -3.23 -20.06
CA LYS A 650 -32.45 -3.89 -21.13
C LYS A 650 -33.90 -4.18 -20.70
N GLN A 651 -34.11 -4.75 -19.52
CA GLN A 651 -35.46 -5.04 -19.00
C GLN A 651 -36.32 -3.77 -18.86
N LYS A 652 -35.73 -2.64 -18.44
CA LYS A 652 -36.43 -1.34 -18.38
C LYS A 652 -36.84 -0.84 -19.76
N ILE A 653 -35.96 -0.96 -20.76
CA ILE A 653 -36.25 -0.55 -22.15
C ILE A 653 -37.39 -1.40 -22.73
N GLU A 654 -37.33 -2.73 -22.59
CA GLU A 654 -38.41 -3.64 -23.05
C GLU A 654 -39.75 -3.35 -22.36
N THR A 655 -39.72 -2.97 -21.08
CA THR A 655 -40.92 -2.59 -20.31
C THR A 655 -41.51 -1.27 -20.81
N ALA A 656 -40.67 -0.26 -21.07
CA ALA A 656 -41.10 1.03 -21.60
C ALA A 656 -41.66 0.91 -23.03
N GLN A 657 -41.03 0.09 -23.89
CA GLN A 657 -41.52 -0.19 -25.25
C GLN A 657 -42.90 -0.87 -25.23
N LYS A 658 -43.12 -1.84 -24.34
CA LYS A 658 -44.43 -2.48 -24.15
C LYS A 658 -45.49 -1.50 -23.64
N ALA A 659 -45.12 -0.59 -22.74
CA ALA A 659 -46.03 0.43 -22.23
C ALA A 659 -46.43 1.45 -23.31
N HIS A 660 -45.49 1.92 -24.14
CA HIS A 660 -45.78 2.80 -25.28
C HIS A 660 -46.66 2.10 -26.32
N ALA A 661 -46.33 0.86 -26.71
CA ALA A 661 -47.13 0.09 -27.66
C ALA A 661 -48.58 -0.15 -27.18
N GLN A 662 -48.78 -0.43 -25.89
CA GLN A 662 -50.12 -0.53 -25.30
C GLN A 662 -50.88 0.79 -25.36
N LEU A 663 -50.21 1.90 -25.00
CA LEU A 663 -50.79 3.25 -25.04
C LEU A 663 -51.17 3.69 -26.47
N LEU A 664 -50.40 3.29 -27.49
CA LEU A 664 -50.80 3.48 -28.90
C LEU A 664 -52.06 2.68 -29.26
N ALA A 665 -52.13 1.42 -28.85
CA ALA A 665 -53.28 0.55 -29.13
C ALA A 665 -54.57 1.05 -28.43
N ASP A 666 -54.46 1.49 -27.17
CA ASP A 666 -55.58 2.05 -26.41
C ASP A 666 -56.07 3.36 -27.02
N ALA A 667 -55.16 4.23 -27.48
CA ALA A 667 -55.48 5.47 -28.17
C ALA A 667 -56.19 5.24 -29.52
N GLN A 668 -55.70 4.31 -30.35
CA GLN A 668 -56.38 3.89 -31.58
C GLN A 668 -57.75 3.27 -31.28
N ALA A 669 -57.88 2.49 -30.19
CA ALA A 669 -59.15 1.92 -29.76
C ALA A 669 -60.14 2.95 -29.21
N LEU A 670 -59.69 4.15 -28.82
CA LEU A 670 -60.56 5.30 -28.52
C LEU A 670 -61.02 6.00 -29.80
N VAL A 671 -60.09 6.38 -30.69
CA VAL A 671 -60.41 7.06 -31.97
C VAL A 671 -61.40 6.25 -32.81
N ASN A 672 -61.20 4.93 -32.91
CA ASN A 672 -62.08 4.06 -33.71
C ASN A 672 -63.54 4.01 -33.19
N LYS A 673 -63.78 4.27 -31.89
CA LYS A 673 -65.12 4.26 -31.27
C LYS A 673 -65.92 5.56 -31.44
N LEU A 674 -65.30 6.64 -31.91
CA LEU A 674 -65.97 7.93 -32.12
C LEU A 674 -67.05 7.79 -33.23
N GLU A 675 -68.27 8.29 -33.03
CA GLU A 675 -69.44 7.88 -33.84
C GLU A 675 -69.74 8.78 -35.06
N ASN A 676 -69.15 9.96 -35.12
CA ASN A 676 -69.49 11.03 -36.07
C ASN A 676 -68.33 11.40 -37.00
N LEU A 677 -67.08 11.10 -36.61
CA LEU A 677 -65.90 11.13 -37.49
C LEU A 677 -66.06 10.20 -38.71
N SER A 678 -65.58 10.66 -39.86
CA SER A 678 -65.47 9.84 -41.07
C SER A 678 -64.43 8.72 -40.91
N LYS A 679 -64.45 7.74 -41.82
CA LYS A 679 -63.45 6.68 -41.84
C LYS A 679 -62.06 7.25 -42.16
N GLU A 680 -62.01 8.19 -43.09
CA GLU A 680 -60.80 8.83 -43.60
C GLU A 680 -60.09 9.60 -42.48
N ALA A 681 -60.84 10.36 -41.67
CA ALA A 681 -60.31 11.08 -40.52
C ALA A 681 -59.80 10.11 -39.43
N LYS A 682 -60.53 9.02 -39.14
CA LYS A 682 -60.05 7.96 -38.22
C LYS A 682 -58.77 7.31 -38.72
N ASP A 683 -58.68 6.98 -40.00
CA ASP A 683 -57.48 6.41 -40.62
C ASP A 683 -56.29 7.39 -40.53
N GLU A 684 -56.53 8.71 -40.67
CA GLU A 684 -55.51 9.75 -40.44
C GLU A 684 -55.07 9.86 -38.97
N TYR A 685 -56.00 9.97 -38.02
CA TYR A 685 -55.67 10.02 -36.58
C TYR A 685 -54.96 8.74 -36.11
N ASN A 686 -55.39 7.55 -36.57
CA ASN A 686 -54.69 6.29 -36.29
C ASN A 686 -53.26 6.28 -36.87
N SER A 687 -53.05 6.88 -38.05
CA SER A 687 -51.75 7.04 -38.71
C SER A 687 -50.85 8.08 -38.02
N ARG A 688 -51.43 9.10 -37.37
CA ARG A 688 -50.72 10.05 -36.50
C ARG A 688 -50.31 9.37 -35.19
N ILE A 689 -51.24 8.72 -34.49
CA ILE A 689 -50.97 7.96 -33.25
C ILE A 689 -49.88 6.91 -33.46
N ALA A 690 -49.92 6.15 -34.57
CA ALA A 690 -48.92 5.12 -34.87
C ALA A 690 -47.46 5.63 -35.03
N LYS A 691 -47.26 6.95 -35.10
CA LYS A 691 -45.95 7.60 -35.24
C LYS A 691 -45.59 8.51 -34.05
N ALA A 692 -46.51 8.68 -33.10
CA ALA A 692 -46.43 9.69 -32.06
C ALA A 692 -45.53 9.29 -30.88
N ALA A 693 -44.82 10.28 -30.33
CA ALA A 693 -44.16 10.15 -29.03
C ALA A 693 -45.20 9.98 -27.91
N THR A 694 -44.79 9.39 -26.77
CA THR A 694 -45.72 9.01 -25.67
C THR A 694 -46.54 10.19 -25.15
N ASP A 695 -45.94 11.39 -25.16
CA ASP A 695 -46.49 12.68 -24.75
C ASP A 695 -47.36 13.38 -25.82
N GLU A 696 -47.23 13.01 -27.09
CA GLU A 696 -48.07 13.56 -28.19
C GLU A 696 -49.42 12.83 -28.32
N VAL A 697 -49.48 11.55 -27.94
CA VAL A 697 -50.66 10.68 -28.17
C VAL A 697 -51.94 11.22 -27.51
N GLU A 698 -51.84 11.74 -26.29
CA GLU A 698 -53.00 12.30 -25.57
C GLU A 698 -53.57 13.53 -26.31
N ALA A 699 -52.71 14.39 -26.84
CA ALA A 699 -53.13 15.55 -27.63
C ALA A 699 -53.87 15.13 -28.91
N ILE A 700 -53.37 14.12 -29.63
CA ILE A 700 -53.97 13.62 -30.87
C ILE A 700 -55.34 12.98 -30.61
N VAL A 701 -55.51 12.26 -29.50
CA VAL A 701 -56.82 11.71 -29.10
C VAL A 701 -57.81 12.81 -28.73
N ASN A 702 -57.37 13.85 -28.02
CA ASN A 702 -58.22 15.00 -27.66
C ASN A 702 -58.65 15.81 -28.89
N GLU A 703 -57.78 15.95 -29.91
CA GLU A 703 -58.08 16.58 -31.20
C GLU A 703 -59.20 15.83 -31.94
N ALA A 704 -59.08 14.50 -32.05
CA ALA A 704 -60.11 13.64 -32.65
C ALA A 704 -61.45 13.70 -31.89
N GLN A 705 -61.43 13.76 -30.56
CA GLN A 705 -62.65 13.90 -29.74
C GLN A 705 -63.34 15.25 -29.96
N ALA A 706 -62.57 16.34 -30.13
CA ALA A 706 -63.13 17.64 -30.46
C ALA A 706 -63.78 17.65 -31.85
N GLU A 707 -63.14 17.04 -32.85
CA GLU A 707 -63.69 16.93 -34.21
C GLU A 707 -64.98 16.08 -34.26
N ASP A 708 -65.06 14.96 -33.50
CA ASP A 708 -66.30 14.18 -33.40
C ASP A 708 -67.45 15.01 -32.81
N ALA A 709 -67.18 15.82 -31.78
CA ALA A 709 -68.17 16.72 -31.19
C ALA A 709 -68.64 17.81 -32.17
N HIS A 710 -67.75 18.35 -33.01
CA HIS A 710 -68.11 19.27 -34.09
C HIS A 710 -68.94 18.58 -35.18
N ALA A 711 -68.59 17.36 -35.59
CA ALA A 711 -69.35 16.57 -36.56
C ALA A 711 -70.76 16.22 -36.02
N ALA A 712 -70.88 15.87 -34.73
CA ALA A 712 -72.15 15.64 -34.06
C ALA A 712 -73.05 16.89 -34.04
N ALA A 713 -72.46 18.07 -33.79
CA ALA A 713 -73.17 19.34 -33.84
C ALA A 713 -73.69 19.66 -35.25
N ALA A 714 -72.83 19.59 -36.28
CA ALA A 714 -73.21 19.83 -37.67
C ALA A 714 -74.32 18.86 -38.15
N LYS A 715 -74.22 17.57 -37.81
CA LYS A 715 -75.24 16.55 -38.10
C LYS A 715 -76.60 16.87 -37.46
N LYS A 716 -76.59 17.43 -36.24
CA LYS A 716 -77.80 17.89 -35.54
C LYS A 716 -78.41 19.14 -36.19
N GLU A 717 -77.58 20.09 -36.63
CA GLU A 717 -78.03 21.28 -37.36
C GLU A 717 -78.63 20.92 -38.72
N ILE A 718 -77.96 20.08 -39.51
CA ILE A 718 -78.48 19.55 -40.79
C ILE A 718 -79.83 18.85 -40.58
N THR A 719 -79.94 17.98 -39.57
CA THR A 719 -81.21 17.31 -39.23
C THR A 719 -82.32 18.30 -38.85
N THR A 720 -81.95 19.42 -38.22
CA THR A 720 -82.90 20.48 -37.84
C THR A 720 -83.35 21.30 -39.05
N ALA A 721 -82.42 21.67 -39.93
CA ALA A 721 -82.69 22.35 -41.19
C ALA A 721 -83.56 21.50 -42.14
N GLN A 722 -83.28 20.20 -42.27
CA GLN A 722 -84.11 19.27 -43.04
C GLN A 722 -85.54 19.18 -42.51
N LYS A 723 -85.73 19.14 -41.18
CA LYS A 723 -87.07 19.16 -40.56
C LYS A 723 -87.79 20.49 -40.77
N ALA A 724 -87.07 21.62 -40.70
CA ALA A 724 -87.63 22.93 -41.01
C ALA A 724 -88.07 23.03 -42.47
N HIS A 725 -87.25 22.57 -43.42
CA HIS A 725 -87.59 22.57 -44.85
C HIS A 725 -88.78 21.64 -45.15
N ALA A 726 -88.81 20.43 -44.59
CA ALA A 726 -89.95 19.53 -44.74
C ALA A 726 -91.26 20.13 -44.19
N LYS A 727 -91.20 20.87 -43.07
CA LYS A 727 -92.36 21.62 -42.56
C LYS A 727 -92.76 22.75 -43.50
N GLN A 728 -91.80 23.51 -44.04
CA GLN A 728 -92.05 24.60 -44.97
C GLN A 728 -92.71 24.12 -46.26
N ILE A 729 -92.29 22.97 -46.81
CA ILE A 729 -92.95 22.28 -47.94
C ILE A 729 -94.40 21.93 -47.59
N ALA A 730 -94.65 21.32 -46.43
CA ALA A 730 -95.99 20.93 -46.00
C ALA A 730 -96.92 22.14 -45.78
N ASP A 731 -96.44 23.20 -45.12
CA ASP A 731 -97.17 24.45 -44.92
C ASP A 731 -97.50 25.12 -46.28
N ALA A 732 -96.55 25.13 -47.22
CA ALA A 732 -96.70 25.69 -48.56
C ALA A 732 -97.73 24.92 -49.41
N GLN A 733 -97.68 23.58 -49.40
CA GLN A 733 -98.69 22.74 -50.07
C GLN A 733 -100.08 22.93 -49.43
N ALA A 734 -100.16 23.06 -48.11
CA ALA A 734 -101.41 23.35 -47.41
C ALA A 734 -101.99 24.73 -47.79
N LEU A 735 -101.16 25.72 -48.12
CA LEU A 735 -101.60 27.01 -48.66
C LEU A 735 -102.11 26.88 -50.11
N VAL A 736 -101.39 26.19 -51.00
CA VAL A 736 -101.80 25.99 -52.40
C VAL A 736 -103.12 25.20 -52.49
N ASN A 737 -103.31 24.19 -51.64
CA ASN A 737 -104.55 23.41 -51.62
C ASN A 737 -105.78 24.25 -51.25
N LYS A 738 -105.62 25.30 -50.44
CA LYS A 738 -106.67 26.27 -50.04
C LYS A 738 -106.97 27.37 -51.08
N LEU A 739 -106.39 27.31 -52.28
CA LEU A 739 -106.65 28.28 -53.34
C LEU A 739 -107.92 27.91 -54.14
N ASP A 740 -109.07 28.42 -53.73
CA ASP A 740 -110.39 27.94 -54.20
C ASP A 740 -110.67 28.15 -55.70
N LYS A 741 -109.95 29.06 -56.37
CA LYS A 741 -110.09 29.37 -57.80
C LYS A 741 -108.99 28.73 -58.66
N LEU A 742 -108.17 27.85 -58.10
CA LEU A 742 -107.09 27.16 -58.80
C LEU A 742 -107.52 25.71 -59.13
N SER A 743 -107.36 25.30 -60.39
CA SER A 743 -107.81 23.98 -60.87
C SER A 743 -107.08 22.83 -60.15
N LYS A 744 -107.69 21.63 -60.17
CA LYS A 744 -107.11 20.43 -59.52
C LYS A 744 -105.72 20.11 -60.06
N ASP A 745 -105.53 20.24 -61.37
CA ASP A 745 -104.28 19.91 -62.05
C ASP A 745 -103.22 21.01 -61.85
N ALA A 746 -103.62 22.28 -61.80
CA ALA A 746 -102.74 23.38 -61.42
C ALA A 746 -102.25 23.23 -59.96
N LYS A 747 -103.15 22.89 -59.02
CA LYS A 747 -102.77 22.56 -57.63
C LYS A 747 -101.78 21.39 -57.57
N ALA A 748 -101.99 20.33 -58.36
CA ALA A 748 -101.07 19.20 -58.44
C ALA A 748 -99.68 19.64 -58.95
N SER A 749 -99.62 20.42 -60.03
CA SER A 749 -98.36 20.94 -60.59
C SER A 749 -97.59 21.84 -59.61
N TYR A 750 -98.27 22.78 -58.94
CA TYR A 750 -97.62 23.64 -57.94
C TYR A 750 -97.17 22.85 -56.70
N ASN A 751 -97.95 21.86 -56.24
CA ASN A 751 -97.54 20.99 -55.13
C ASN A 751 -96.31 20.12 -55.48
N GLN A 752 -96.20 19.66 -56.74
CA GLN A 752 -95.05 18.93 -57.24
C GLN A 752 -93.80 19.83 -57.32
N GLN A 753 -93.94 21.06 -57.81
CA GLN A 753 -92.84 22.04 -57.81
C GLN A 753 -92.39 22.34 -56.37
N ILE A 754 -93.31 22.58 -55.43
CA ILE A 754 -92.99 22.80 -54.01
C ILE A 754 -92.28 21.59 -53.38
N ALA A 755 -92.62 20.36 -53.77
CA ALA A 755 -91.97 19.14 -53.28
C ALA A 755 -90.53 18.93 -53.79
N GLN A 756 -90.12 19.65 -54.85
CA GLN A 756 -88.81 19.52 -55.51
C GLN A 756 -87.93 20.77 -55.33
N ALA A 757 -88.48 21.85 -54.79
CA ALA A 757 -87.85 23.16 -54.65
C ALA A 757 -86.74 23.21 -53.59
N ALA A 758 -85.82 24.17 -53.75
CA ALA A 758 -84.93 24.58 -52.66
C ALA A 758 -85.67 25.41 -51.59
N THR A 759 -85.09 25.48 -50.39
CA THR A 759 -85.68 26.12 -49.18
C THR A 759 -86.07 27.58 -49.42
N ASP A 760 -85.31 28.31 -50.23
CA ASP A 760 -85.53 29.68 -50.64
C ASP A 760 -86.55 29.82 -51.80
N GLU A 761 -86.68 28.82 -52.65
CA GLU A 761 -87.60 28.82 -53.80
C GLU A 761 -89.07 28.54 -53.43
N VAL A 762 -89.31 27.71 -52.40
CA VAL A 762 -90.67 27.29 -51.97
C VAL A 762 -91.63 28.48 -51.83
N ALA A 763 -91.17 29.59 -51.24
CA ALA A 763 -92.00 30.78 -51.03
C ALA A 763 -92.41 31.47 -52.36
N ALA A 764 -91.51 31.52 -53.34
CA ALA A 764 -91.78 32.12 -54.65
C ALA A 764 -92.78 31.28 -55.47
N ILE A 765 -92.80 29.96 -55.29
CA ILE A 765 -93.75 29.07 -55.98
C ILE A 765 -95.17 29.26 -55.42
N VAL A 766 -95.32 29.41 -54.10
CA VAL A 766 -96.62 29.74 -53.47
C VAL A 766 -97.16 31.09 -53.98
N GLN A 767 -96.31 32.11 -54.10
CA GLN A 767 -96.71 33.42 -54.64
C GLN A 767 -97.19 33.32 -56.11
N LYS A 768 -96.55 32.50 -56.95
CA LYS A 768 -97.02 32.25 -58.33
C LYS A 768 -98.41 31.62 -58.35
N ALA A 769 -98.64 30.58 -57.53
CA ALA A 769 -99.95 29.92 -57.40
C ALA A 769 -101.05 30.89 -56.91
N GLN A 770 -100.74 31.75 -55.93
CA GLN A 770 -101.65 32.80 -55.45
C GLN A 770 -101.99 33.82 -56.55
N ALA A 771 -100.98 34.28 -57.31
CA ALA A 771 -101.16 35.22 -58.41
C ALA A 771 -101.94 34.62 -59.60
N GLU A 772 -101.90 33.30 -59.80
CA GLU A 772 -102.73 32.61 -60.79
C GLU A 772 -104.19 32.44 -60.31
N ASN A 773 -104.38 32.02 -59.05
CA ASN A 773 -105.70 31.95 -58.40
C ASN A 773 -106.43 33.31 -58.42
N ALA A 774 -105.69 34.42 -58.36
CA ALA A 774 -106.26 35.77 -58.50
C ALA A 774 -106.79 36.09 -59.92
N LYS A 775 -106.26 35.46 -60.97
CA LYS A 775 -106.62 35.73 -62.38
C LYS A 775 -107.88 35.01 -62.85
N GLN A 776 -108.30 33.94 -62.19
CA GLN A 776 -109.48 33.14 -62.57
C GLN A 776 -110.80 33.73 -62.03
N ALA A 777 -110.96 35.05 -62.09
CA ALA A 777 -112.21 35.74 -61.73
C ALA A 777 -112.99 36.14 -63.00
N PRO A 778 -114.34 36.03 -63.01
CA PRO A 778 -115.14 36.42 -64.17
C PRO A 778 -115.09 37.93 -64.41
N VAL A 779 -115.02 38.33 -65.69
CA VAL A 779 -114.91 39.73 -66.12
C VAL A 779 -116.29 40.27 -66.50
N ASN A 780 -116.64 41.44 -65.97
CA ASN A 780 -117.67 42.31 -66.53
C ASN A 780 -117.09 43.71 -66.84
N LYS A 781 -117.62 44.34 -67.88
CA LYS A 781 -117.31 45.72 -68.31
C LYS A 781 -118.39 46.67 -67.71
N GLU A 782 -118.35 48.00 -67.75
CA GLU A 782 -118.06 48.94 -68.86
C GLU A 782 -117.74 50.39 -68.41
N VAL A 783 -117.19 51.20 -69.35
CA VAL A 783 -117.42 52.66 -69.60
C VAL A 783 -117.16 53.68 -68.43
N LYS A 784 -116.12 54.56 -68.49
CA LYS A 784 -115.98 55.89 -69.20
C LYS A 784 -116.78 57.06 -68.53
N PRO A 785 -116.46 58.38 -68.74
CA PRO A 785 -115.24 59.02 -69.28
C PRO A 785 -114.75 60.36 -68.61
N ALA A 786 -113.45 60.68 -68.82
CA ALA A 786 -112.87 62.02 -69.14
C ALA A 786 -112.68 63.18 -68.11
N GLN A 787 -111.73 64.06 -68.50
CA GLN A 787 -111.34 65.42 -68.02
C GLN A 787 -110.52 65.55 -66.71
N LYS A 788 -109.69 66.60 -66.50
CA LYS A 788 -108.51 67.14 -67.26
C LYS A 788 -108.00 68.44 -66.56
N ALA A 789 -106.85 68.38 -65.86
CA ALA A 789 -106.06 69.55 -65.41
C ALA A 789 -104.62 69.07 -65.07
N THR A 790 -103.61 69.27 -65.92
CA THR A 790 -102.61 70.39 -65.91
C THR A 790 -101.67 70.46 -64.70
N THR A 791 -100.42 70.02 -64.87
CA THR A 791 -99.20 70.89 -64.89
C THR A 791 -97.97 70.16 -65.45
N THR A 792 -97.02 70.92 -65.99
CA THR A 792 -95.69 70.55 -66.56
C THR A 792 -94.72 71.71 -66.25
N PRO A 793 -93.41 71.70 -66.59
CA PRO A 793 -92.43 70.60 -66.78
C PRO A 793 -91.07 70.84 -66.04
N GLY A 794 -90.24 69.79 -65.89
CA GLY A 794 -88.81 69.90 -65.49
C GLY A 794 -88.53 70.15 -63.99
N GLN A 795 -87.29 70.09 -63.48
CA GLN A 795 -86.02 69.64 -64.09
C GLN A 795 -85.02 69.19 -62.97
N ALA A 796 -84.03 68.36 -63.35
CA ALA A 796 -82.75 68.07 -62.66
C ALA A 796 -82.63 68.09 -61.11
N ASN A 797 -82.34 66.92 -60.50
CA ASN A 797 -80.94 66.57 -60.12
C ASN A 797 -80.77 65.14 -59.59
N LYS A 798 -79.54 64.60 -59.61
CA LYS A 798 -79.17 63.34 -58.95
C LYS A 798 -78.67 63.60 -57.53
N ALA A 799 -79.42 63.16 -56.52
CA ALA A 799 -78.93 63.06 -55.14
C ALA A 799 -79.59 61.86 -54.44
N GLY A 800 -78.83 60.79 -54.23
CA GLY A 800 -79.24 59.68 -53.35
C GLY A 800 -78.58 59.87 -52.00
N GLN A 801 -79.36 60.16 -50.95
CA GLN A 801 -78.81 60.46 -49.63
C GLN A 801 -79.64 59.80 -48.52
N THR A 802 -79.16 58.64 -48.07
CA THR A 802 -79.42 58.13 -46.72
C THR A 802 -78.19 58.46 -45.86
N THR A 803 -78.42 59.17 -44.75
CA THR A 803 -77.43 59.57 -43.74
C THR A 803 -78.12 59.52 -42.37
N THR A 804 -77.47 59.23 -41.25
CA THR A 804 -76.04 59.34 -40.88
C THR A 804 -75.48 58.04 -40.26
N ALA A 805 -74.26 57.62 -40.61
CA ALA A 805 -73.02 57.67 -39.79
C ALA A 805 -72.90 56.60 -38.67
N GLN A 806 -71.74 55.99 -38.37
CA GLN A 806 -70.39 56.06 -38.97
C GLN A 806 -69.53 54.83 -38.57
N ASN A 807 -68.52 54.47 -39.39
CA ASN A 807 -67.14 53.99 -39.09
C ASN A 807 -66.87 53.01 -37.92
N ASN A 808 -66.01 51.97 -37.98
CA ASN A 808 -65.06 51.41 -38.97
C ASN A 808 -65.05 49.86 -38.77
N GLY A 809 -64.57 48.97 -39.66
CA GLY A 809 -63.71 49.10 -40.83
C GLY A 809 -62.28 48.58 -40.53
N LYS A 810 -61.67 47.65 -41.28
CA LYS A 810 -62.13 46.86 -42.45
C LYS A 810 -61.21 45.61 -42.62
N VAL A 811 -61.79 44.44 -42.92
CA VAL A 811 -61.07 43.20 -43.32
C VAL A 811 -61.36 42.88 -44.79
N VAL A 812 -60.41 42.24 -45.50
CA VAL A 812 -60.49 41.46 -46.77
C VAL A 812 -59.03 41.26 -47.23
N THR A 813 -58.40 40.06 -47.21
CA THR A 813 -58.53 38.87 -48.09
C THR A 813 -58.22 39.15 -49.58
N GLY A 814 -57.51 38.30 -50.35
CA GLY A 814 -56.78 37.06 -50.05
C GLY A 814 -56.15 36.46 -51.33
N GLN A 815 -55.47 35.30 -51.24
CA GLN A 815 -54.73 34.62 -52.34
C GLN A 815 -53.46 35.40 -52.81
N LYS A 816 -52.45 34.81 -53.48
CA LYS A 816 -52.26 33.48 -54.12
C LYS A 816 -50.81 32.98 -53.90
N ALA A 817 -50.45 31.80 -54.41
CA ALA A 817 -49.25 31.05 -54.01
C ALA A 817 -47.91 31.40 -54.72
N ALA A 818 -46.82 31.15 -53.99
CA ALA A 818 -45.46 30.77 -54.41
C ALA A 818 -44.66 31.66 -55.41
N GLN A 819 -43.50 32.17 -54.97
CA GLN A 819 -42.18 31.68 -55.44
C GLN A 819 -40.98 32.21 -54.61
N LYS A 820 -39.77 31.78 -55.01
CA LYS A 820 -38.49 31.83 -54.27
C LYS A 820 -37.97 33.22 -53.88
N ALA A 821 -37.47 33.28 -52.64
CA ALA A 821 -36.16 33.78 -52.21
C ALA A 821 -35.55 35.08 -52.79
N GLY A 822 -35.22 35.99 -51.86
CA GLY A 822 -33.81 36.32 -51.63
C GLY A 822 -33.23 37.54 -52.35
N GLN A 823 -33.29 38.71 -51.69
CA GLN A 823 -32.33 39.79 -51.89
C GLN A 823 -31.72 40.20 -50.54
N THR A 824 -30.57 39.62 -50.21
CA THR A 824 -29.58 40.26 -49.32
C THR A 824 -28.63 41.07 -50.20
N THR A 825 -28.50 42.36 -49.91
CA THR A 825 -27.89 43.34 -50.81
C THR A 825 -26.38 43.16 -50.99
N ALA A 826 -26.00 42.66 -52.17
CA ALA A 826 -24.99 43.23 -53.08
C ALA A 826 -23.66 43.77 -52.46
N THR A 827 -22.54 43.03 -52.54
CA THR A 827 -21.49 43.07 -53.62
C THR A 827 -20.60 44.32 -53.65
N THR A 828 -19.27 44.31 -53.88
CA THR A 828 -18.16 43.30 -54.01
C THR A 828 -16.85 44.04 -53.57
N ASN A 829 -15.59 44.01 -54.08
CA ASN A 829 -14.72 43.33 -55.09
C ASN A 829 -13.26 43.80 -54.77
N LYS A 830 -12.11 43.22 -55.17
CA LYS A 830 -11.71 41.95 -55.82
C LYS A 830 -10.18 41.70 -55.62
N ALA A 831 -9.76 40.43 -55.56
CA ALA A 831 -8.43 39.89 -55.96
C ALA A 831 -7.07 40.31 -55.31
N ALA A 832 -6.34 39.26 -54.88
CA ALA A 832 -4.92 38.96 -55.17
C ALA A 832 -3.72 39.53 -54.34
N ALA A 833 -2.80 38.58 -54.10
CA ALA A 833 -1.32 38.69 -54.06
C ALA A 833 -0.55 39.36 -52.89
N GLN A 834 0.20 38.50 -52.19
CA GLN A 834 1.63 38.63 -51.83
C GLN A 834 2.17 39.68 -50.81
N GLN A 835 2.96 39.11 -49.87
CA GLN A 835 4.24 39.59 -49.32
C GLN A 835 4.33 40.75 -48.28
N LYS A 836 5.10 40.43 -47.22
CA LYS A 836 6.09 41.27 -46.50
C LYS A 836 5.61 42.48 -45.67
N ALA A 837 5.47 42.20 -44.37
CA ALA A 837 6.34 42.69 -43.29
C ALA A 837 6.89 44.14 -43.34
N LYS A 838 6.49 44.93 -42.32
CA LYS A 838 7.23 46.00 -41.60
C LYS A 838 6.24 46.69 -40.63
N ASP A 839 6.61 47.23 -39.48
CA ASP A 839 7.75 46.99 -38.58
C ASP A 839 7.45 47.71 -37.24
N ALA A 840 8.35 47.58 -36.25
CA ALA A 840 8.44 48.37 -35.01
C ALA A 840 7.44 48.09 -33.85
N LYS A 841 7.84 48.18 -32.57
CA LYS A 841 9.13 47.88 -31.90
C LYS A 841 8.97 48.07 -30.37
N LYS A 842 9.51 47.11 -29.60
CA LYS A 842 10.01 47.13 -28.20
C LYS A 842 9.80 45.71 -27.64
N GLN A 843 10.72 44.75 -27.78
CA GLN A 843 12.12 44.72 -27.32
C GLN A 843 12.22 45.06 -25.81
N LEU A 844 12.54 44.10 -24.92
CA LEU A 844 13.81 43.32 -24.72
C LEU A 844 14.89 44.20 -24.06
N PRO A 845 15.83 43.67 -23.23
CA PRO A 845 16.41 42.32 -23.18
C PRO A 845 15.99 41.48 -21.94
N ALA A 846 16.26 40.18 -21.75
CA ALA A 846 17.05 39.14 -22.46
C ALA A 846 18.60 39.12 -22.32
N THR A 847 19.08 38.31 -21.38
CA THR A 847 20.34 37.55 -21.53
C THR A 847 20.05 36.08 -21.26
N GLY A 848 20.74 35.18 -21.96
CA GLY A 848 20.66 33.74 -21.73
C GLY A 848 21.56 32.98 -22.69
N GLU A 849 22.29 32.01 -22.15
CA GLU A 849 22.97 30.93 -22.85
C GLU A 849 22.39 29.66 -22.20
N GLN A 850 21.63 28.85 -22.93
CA GLN A 850 22.12 27.81 -23.83
C GLN A 850 23.14 26.88 -23.18
N ASP A 851 22.67 25.69 -22.80
CA ASP A 851 23.19 24.50 -23.45
C ASP A 851 22.04 23.48 -23.68
N GLN A 852 22.26 22.48 -24.54
CA GLN A 852 21.21 21.58 -25.05
C GLN A 852 21.48 20.10 -24.70
N VAL A 853 20.55 19.44 -23.99
CA VAL A 853 20.37 17.97 -24.18
C VAL A 853 18.88 17.57 -24.12
N LEU A 854 18.33 17.29 -25.31
CA LEU A 854 17.30 16.31 -25.68
C LEU A 854 16.06 16.01 -24.79
N PHE A 855 14.87 16.12 -25.40
CA PHE A 855 13.56 15.69 -24.88
C PHE A 855 13.26 14.19 -25.09
N GLY A 856 12.37 13.61 -24.25
CA GLY A 856 11.75 12.28 -24.42
C GLY A 856 11.58 11.54 -23.09
N LEU A 857 10.46 11.58 -22.34
CA LEU A 857 9.01 11.73 -22.60
C LEU A 857 8.31 10.39 -22.92
N LEU A 858 7.06 10.27 -22.44
CA LEU A 858 6.19 9.09 -22.27
C LEU A 858 6.51 8.23 -21.02
N SER A 859 5.52 7.75 -20.25
CA SER A 859 4.05 7.86 -20.38
C SER A 859 3.36 8.19 -19.05
N GLY A 860 2.46 9.19 -19.09
CA GLY A 860 1.63 9.60 -17.94
C GLY A 860 0.37 10.32 -18.43
N SER A 861 -0.69 9.55 -18.66
CA SER A 861 -2.00 10.00 -19.17
C SER A 861 -2.97 8.80 -19.18
N LEU A 862 -4.30 8.92 -19.05
CA LEU A 862 -5.17 10.07 -18.74
C LEU A 862 -6.43 9.53 -18.03
N PHE A 863 -7.15 10.35 -17.27
CA PHE A 863 -8.52 10.03 -16.82
C PHE A 863 -9.46 11.23 -16.98
N ALA A 864 -10.72 10.94 -17.29
CA ALA A 864 -11.76 11.87 -17.77
C ALA A 864 -11.44 12.48 -19.17
N SER A 865 -12.42 12.76 -20.04
CA SER A 865 -13.86 12.96 -19.82
C SER A 865 -14.69 12.68 -21.09
N ALA A 866 -16.02 12.68 -20.92
CA ALA A 866 -17.07 12.75 -21.95
C ALA A 866 -17.17 11.58 -22.95
N GLY A 867 -18.40 11.11 -23.17
CA GLY A 867 -18.69 10.09 -24.17
C GLY A 867 -19.81 10.53 -25.12
N THR A 868 -19.52 10.54 -26.42
CA THR A 868 -20.50 10.49 -27.52
C THR A 868 -19.81 10.04 -28.81
N LEU A 869 -20.00 8.78 -29.21
CA LEU A 869 -20.55 8.47 -30.53
C LEU A 869 -21.00 7.00 -30.62
N PHE A 870 -21.99 6.75 -31.48
CA PHE A 870 -22.54 5.44 -31.81
C PHE A 870 -22.53 5.31 -33.35
N LEU A 871 -22.48 4.07 -33.86
CA LEU A 871 -22.50 3.71 -35.30
C LEU A 871 -21.24 4.05 -36.13
N LEU A 872 -20.52 3.01 -36.59
CA LEU A 872 -20.65 2.62 -38.00
C LEU A 872 -20.39 1.11 -38.22
N ASN A 873 -20.92 0.59 -39.34
CA ASN A 873 -21.07 -0.83 -39.63
C ASN A 873 -19.76 -1.60 -39.90
N ALA A 874 -19.80 -2.90 -39.60
CA ALA A 874 -18.85 -3.87 -40.14
C ALA A 874 -19.19 -4.29 -41.58
N ARG A 875 -18.18 -4.49 -42.45
CA ARG A 875 -18.25 -5.39 -43.62
C ARG A 875 -16.87 -5.61 -44.27
N ARG A 876 -16.59 -6.87 -44.66
CA ARG A 876 -15.45 -7.35 -45.51
C ARG A 876 -14.07 -7.19 -44.83
N ARG A 877 -13.18 -8.18 -44.70
CA ARG A 877 -12.95 -9.52 -45.33
C ARG A 877 -12.54 -9.45 -46.82
N LYS A 878 -11.39 -10.09 -47.14
CA LYS A 878 -10.51 -9.88 -48.31
C LYS A 878 -9.69 -8.58 -48.21
N GLU A 879 -8.48 -8.49 -48.72
CA GLU A 879 -7.69 -9.44 -49.56
C GLU A 879 -6.28 -9.66 -48.95
N ASN A 880 -5.42 -10.46 -49.61
CA ASN A 880 -4.02 -10.67 -49.20
C ASN A 880 -3.12 -9.54 -49.73
N GLU A 881 -2.18 -9.07 -48.93
CA GLU A 881 -0.73 -8.95 -49.23
C GLU A 881 0.06 -8.73 -47.93
#